data_AF-A0AAV0GW20-F1
#
_entry.id   AF-A0AAV0GW20-F1
#
_cell.length_a   1.000
_cell.length_b   1.000
_cell.length_c   1.000
_cell.angle_alpha   90.00
_cell.angle_beta   90.00
_cell.angle_gamma   90.00
#
_symmetry.space_group_name_H-M   'P 1'
#
loop_
_entity.id
_entity.type
_entity.pdbx_description
1 polymer ?
#
loop_
_entity_poly.entity_id
_entity_poly.type
_entity_poly.pdbx_seq_one_letter_code
_entity_poly.pdbx_strand_id
1 'polypeptide(L)'
;MADMEVDFRQYELRCELRGHDDDVRGICVCDSAGITTSSRDRTVRFWTPDPSAKHNYTSSKILLGHTSFVGPLTWISPNDEFPEGGIVSGGMDTLVLVWNLSTGEVVQTLRGHQLQVTGVVLDNEDIISSSVDCTLKRWRKGQAVESWEAHKSPVQAVIKLPSGELVSGSSDTTIKLWRGKTCSHTFVGHTDTVRSLAVMHGLGFLSASHDGSIRLWELTGEVLMEMVGHTSIVYSVDSHSSGLIISGSEDRSAKIWKDGICVQSIEHPGCVWDAKFLENGDIVTACSDGVVRLWTSNQDRVADKTELESYMSQLSQYKISRKRVGGLKLEELPGLDALQTPGTTDGQTKVVREGDSGVAYSWNLREHTWDKIGEVVDGPDDAVKSPILDGVQYDFVFDVDIGDGEPIRKLPYNRSDNPYDTADKWLLKENLPLSYRQQIVEFILQNAGQKSNPFDPSFRDPYTGASSYVPGGTSNVSGGPAKPNFKHIPKKGMLAFDGAQFDGIVKKITEFNSALLSDEDKKHICLSELEVLRLGAIIKVLKDTSHYHTSKFADVDIALLLKLLHSWPPTMIFPVIDILRMTVLHPDGAKVLQKHFKDDNDMLMETFRRVTGDNPLAPNLLTSIRLVTNLFKNSFYHSWLLKHRNEILDAFSNVNTSPNKNLQLAYSTMILNYAVLLIEKKDEEGQSHVLSAALEIAEQENLDVDSKFRALVAIGSLMLDGLVKRIALDFEVDKIAKGAKTSKDAKISEVGADIEMLVKQP
;
A
#
# COMPACT_ATOMS: atom_id res chain seq x y z
N MET A 1 50.53 12.40 20.25
CA MET A 1 49.72 12.23 19.02
C MET A 1 48.32 12.59 19.43
N ALA A 2 47.83 13.74 18.99
CA ALA A 2 46.50 14.22 19.36
C ALA A 2 45.46 13.36 18.62
N ASP A 3 44.56 12.75 19.37
CA ASP A 3 43.32 12.17 18.86
C ASP A 3 42.57 13.26 18.12
N MET A 4 42.54 13.14 16.79
CA MET A 4 41.72 13.97 15.94
C MET A 4 40.34 13.29 15.91
N GLU A 5 39.53 13.52 16.96
CA GLU A 5 38.09 13.23 16.92
C GLU A 5 37.52 13.98 15.71
N VAL A 6 37.26 13.24 14.62
CA VAL A 6 36.52 13.75 13.48
C VAL A 6 35.09 13.93 13.96
N ASP A 7 34.76 15.18 14.30
CA ASP A 7 33.45 15.66 14.72
C ASP A 7 32.37 15.13 13.76
N PHE A 8 31.60 14.12 14.20
CA PHE A 8 30.51 13.58 13.41
C PHE A 8 29.42 14.65 13.31
N ARG A 9 29.16 15.13 12.10
CA ARG A 9 28.06 16.05 11.82
C ARG A 9 26.80 15.25 11.55
N GLN A 10 25.75 15.55 12.29
CA GLN A 10 24.44 14.92 12.09
C GLN A 10 23.89 15.24 10.70
N TYR A 11 23.27 14.25 10.09
CA TYR A 11 22.50 14.42 8.86
C TYR A 11 21.15 15.06 9.19
N GLU A 12 20.85 16.15 8.52
CA GLU A 12 19.58 16.87 8.61
C GLU A 12 18.86 16.82 7.26
N LEU A 13 17.54 17.05 7.26
CA LEU A 13 16.76 17.05 6.04
C LEU A 13 17.30 18.11 5.08
N ARG A 14 17.56 17.71 3.84
CA ARG A 14 17.98 18.59 2.73
C ARG A 14 16.78 19.03 1.90
N CYS A 15 15.96 18.07 1.45
CA CYS A 15 14.71 18.33 0.75
C CYS A 15 13.86 17.04 0.64
N GLU A 16 12.59 17.20 0.26
CA GLU A 16 11.67 16.09 -0.06
C GLU A 16 11.34 16.09 -1.56
N LEU A 17 11.56 14.96 -2.24
CA LEU A 17 11.15 14.76 -3.62
C LEU A 17 9.80 14.05 -3.62
N ARG A 18 8.75 14.79 -3.98
CA ARG A 18 7.39 14.27 -4.12
C ARG A 18 7.05 14.13 -5.59
N GLY A 19 6.41 13.03 -5.93
CA GLY A 19 5.98 12.80 -7.29
C GLY A 19 5.43 11.40 -7.47
N HIS A 20 6.03 10.40 -6.83
CA HIS A 20 5.46 9.07 -6.79
C HIS A 20 4.11 9.07 -6.09
N ASP A 21 3.23 8.21 -6.58
CA ASP A 21 1.88 8.05 -6.04
C ASP A 21 1.81 6.87 -5.05
N ASP A 22 2.85 6.07 -4.89
CA ASP A 22 2.84 4.91 -4.00
C ASP A 22 4.26 4.65 -3.46
N ASP A 23 4.43 3.64 -2.60
CA ASP A 23 5.72 3.27 -2.00
C ASP A 23 6.90 3.44 -2.98
N VAL A 24 7.90 4.24 -2.60
CA VAL A 24 9.15 4.33 -3.38
C VAL A 24 10.06 3.18 -2.93
N ARG A 25 10.45 2.32 -3.87
CA ARG A 25 11.01 0.99 -3.59
C ARG A 25 12.50 0.87 -3.84
N GLY A 26 13.02 1.58 -4.83
CA GLY A 26 14.42 1.49 -5.21
C GLY A 26 14.99 2.86 -5.53
N ILE A 27 16.26 3.03 -5.21
CA ILE A 27 17.07 4.19 -5.52
C ILE A 27 18.25 3.72 -6.38
N CYS A 28 18.53 4.47 -7.44
CA CYS A 28 19.76 4.34 -8.20
C CYS A 28 20.42 5.72 -8.33
N VAL A 29 21.66 5.82 -7.88
CA VAL A 29 22.48 7.02 -8.03
C VAL A 29 23.10 6.99 -9.43
N CYS A 30 22.89 8.05 -10.20
CA CYS A 30 23.28 8.15 -11.61
C CYS A 30 24.47 9.10 -11.76
N ASP A 31 25.58 8.79 -11.08
CA ASP A 31 26.76 9.64 -10.98
C ASP A 31 26.37 11.10 -10.58
N SER A 32 27.01 12.09 -11.18
CA SER A 32 26.63 13.50 -11.05
C SER A 32 25.36 13.91 -11.82
N ALA A 33 24.81 13.04 -12.67
CA ALA A 33 23.67 13.37 -13.52
C ALA A 33 22.37 13.50 -12.70
N GLY A 34 22.22 12.69 -11.63
CA GLY A 34 21.04 12.75 -10.79
C GLY A 34 20.76 11.46 -10.03
N ILE A 35 19.49 11.29 -9.67
CA ILE A 35 18.97 10.15 -8.93
C ILE A 35 17.81 9.57 -9.71
N THR A 36 17.73 8.25 -9.81
CA THR A 36 16.57 7.55 -10.33
C THR A 36 15.86 6.81 -9.21
N THR A 37 14.53 6.86 -9.20
CA THR A 37 13.70 6.19 -8.19
C THR A 37 12.62 5.36 -8.85
N SER A 38 12.30 4.21 -8.27
CA SER A 38 11.26 3.29 -8.73
C SER A 38 10.16 3.17 -7.68
N SER A 39 8.93 2.93 -8.11
CA SER A 39 7.79 2.85 -7.19
C SER A 39 6.80 1.77 -7.57
N ARG A 40 5.96 1.40 -6.59
CA ARG A 40 4.75 0.62 -6.79
C ARG A 40 3.72 1.28 -7.70
N ASP A 41 3.82 2.59 -7.92
CA ASP A 41 2.98 3.30 -8.89
C ASP A 41 3.26 2.91 -10.36
N ARG A 42 4.24 2.01 -10.58
CA ARG A 42 4.70 1.45 -11.85
C ARG A 42 5.59 2.39 -12.65
N THR A 43 6.03 3.48 -12.04
CA THR A 43 6.87 4.48 -12.69
C THR A 43 8.31 4.38 -12.22
N VAL A 44 9.22 4.76 -13.11
CA VAL A 44 10.58 5.12 -12.76
C VAL A 44 10.72 6.62 -12.99
N ARG A 45 11.29 7.35 -12.04
CA ARG A 45 11.45 8.81 -12.12
C ARG A 45 12.91 9.18 -12.04
N PHE A 46 13.33 10.05 -12.94
CA PHE A 46 14.66 10.63 -12.95
C PHE A 46 14.62 12.05 -12.38
N TRP A 47 15.50 12.32 -11.42
CA TRP A 47 15.60 13.56 -10.67
C TRP A 47 16.96 14.19 -10.90
N THR A 48 16.99 15.42 -11.40
CA THR A 48 18.22 16.17 -11.63
C THR A 48 18.36 17.28 -10.59
N PRO A 49 19.58 17.63 -10.15
CA PRO A 49 19.79 18.79 -9.28
C PRO A 49 19.17 20.05 -9.88
N ASP A 50 18.47 20.84 -9.08
CA ASP A 50 17.84 22.08 -9.54
C ASP A 50 18.92 23.17 -9.72
N PRO A 51 19.14 23.68 -10.94
CA PRO A 51 20.12 24.75 -11.17
C PRO A 51 19.77 26.06 -10.46
N SER A 52 18.48 26.29 -10.19
CA SER A 52 17.93 27.51 -9.58
C SER A 52 17.84 27.43 -8.05
N ALA A 53 17.78 26.22 -7.48
CA ALA A 53 17.73 25.97 -6.05
C ALA A 53 18.82 24.96 -5.67
N LYS A 54 20.01 25.46 -5.29
CA LYS A 54 21.22 24.64 -5.04
C LYS A 54 21.05 23.45 -4.07
N HIS A 55 20.03 23.45 -3.23
CA HIS A 55 19.75 22.37 -2.28
C HIS A 55 18.71 21.36 -2.79
N ASN A 56 17.99 21.62 -3.89
CA ASN A 56 16.85 20.82 -4.33
C ASN A 56 17.11 20.00 -5.61
N TYR A 57 16.20 19.08 -5.93
CA TYR A 57 16.14 18.32 -7.18
C TYR A 57 14.78 18.53 -7.85
N THR A 58 14.75 18.41 -9.17
CA THR A 58 13.53 18.49 -9.98
C THR A 58 13.31 17.17 -10.72
N SER A 59 12.05 16.75 -10.85
CA SER A 59 11.71 15.59 -11.69
C SER A 59 11.91 15.99 -13.15
N SER A 60 12.91 15.39 -13.78
CA SER A 60 13.26 15.64 -15.17
C SER A 60 12.48 14.73 -16.12
N LYS A 61 12.36 13.44 -15.79
CA LYS A 61 11.66 12.45 -16.63
C LYS A 61 10.85 11.46 -15.80
N ILE A 62 9.75 11.00 -16.37
CA ILE A 62 8.93 9.88 -15.87
C ILE A 62 8.92 8.81 -16.95
N LEU A 63 9.47 7.65 -16.63
CA LEU A 63 9.60 6.51 -17.52
C LEU A 63 8.44 5.55 -17.27
N LEU A 64 7.65 5.29 -18.32
CA LEU A 64 6.41 4.49 -18.28
C LEU A 64 6.54 3.27 -19.18
N GLY A 65 6.28 2.08 -18.64
CA GLY A 65 6.46 0.85 -19.41
C GLY A 65 6.27 -0.44 -18.62
N HIS A 66 6.68 -0.46 -17.35
CA HIS A 66 6.31 -1.58 -16.47
C HIS A 66 4.79 -1.63 -16.26
N THR A 67 4.26 -2.84 -16.21
CA THR A 67 2.83 -3.11 -16.02
C THR A 67 2.46 -3.35 -14.55
N SER A 68 3.48 -3.52 -13.70
CA SER A 68 3.37 -3.72 -12.26
C SER A 68 4.52 -3.00 -11.53
N PHE A 69 4.66 -3.24 -10.24
CA PHE A 69 5.59 -2.54 -9.35
C PHE A 69 7.01 -2.58 -9.88
N VAL A 70 7.71 -1.46 -9.79
CA VAL A 70 9.13 -1.40 -10.15
C VAL A 70 9.96 -1.45 -8.87
N GLY A 71 10.94 -2.33 -8.86
CA GLY A 71 11.81 -2.57 -7.70
C GLY A 71 13.24 -2.14 -8.03
N PRO A 72 14.12 -3.09 -8.38
CA PRO A 72 15.55 -2.82 -8.53
C PRO A 72 15.85 -1.94 -9.75
N LEU A 73 16.87 -1.09 -9.61
CA LEU A 73 17.34 -0.17 -10.63
C LEU A 73 18.87 -0.26 -10.75
N THR A 74 19.40 -0.07 -11.96
CA THR A 74 20.84 0.17 -12.17
C THR A 74 21.09 1.17 -13.29
N TRP A 75 22.25 1.83 -13.23
CA TRP A 75 22.64 2.95 -14.08
C TRP A 75 23.60 2.51 -15.17
N ILE A 76 23.29 2.84 -16.42
CA ILE A 76 24.20 2.77 -17.56
C ILE A 76 24.81 4.16 -17.73
N SER A 77 26.09 4.32 -17.40
CA SER A 77 26.79 5.59 -17.58
C SER A 77 26.79 6.05 -19.05
N PRO A 78 26.83 7.37 -19.30
CA PRO A 78 26.80 7.92 -20.65
C PRO A 78 27.83 7.31 -21.60
N ASN A 79 27.40 6.97 -22.80
CA ASN A 79 28.22 6.39 -23.88
C ASN A 79 27.59 6.68 -25.25
N ASP A 80 28.18 6.16 -26.33
CA ASP A 80 27.71 6.41 -27.70
C ASP A 80 26.25 5.95 -27.95
N GLU A 81 25.80 4.87 -27.31
CA GLU A 81 24.42 4.36 -27.41
C GLU A 81 23.45 5.09 -26.45
N PHE A 82 23.96 5.54 -25.31
CA PHE A 82 23.22 6.23 -24.25
C PHE A 82 23.85 7.59 -23.93
N PRO A 83 23.66 8.66 -24.74
CA PRO A 83 24.38 9.92 -24.56
C PRO A 83 24.09 10.67 -23.25
N GLU A 84 22.86 10.55 -22.73
CA GLU A 84 22.49 11.04 -21.38
C GLU A 84 22.48 9.91 -20.34
N GLY A 85 23.07 8.75 -20.68
CA GLY A 85 22.99 7.52 -19.91
C GLY A 85 21.67 6.77 -20.08
N GLY A 86 21.58 5.62 -19.42
CA GLY A 86 20.45 4.70 -19.53
C GLY A 86 20.10 4.10 -18.18
N ILE A 87 18.87 3.62 -18.05
CA ILE A 87 18.41 2.96 -16.82
C ILE A 87 18.06 1.53 -17.15
N VAL A 88 18.36 0.62 -16.23
CA VAL A 88 17.83 -0.74 -16.25
C VAL A 88 16.93 -0.90 -15.04
N SER A 89 15.71 -1.36 -15.24
CA SER A 89 14.74 -1.56 -14.16
C SER A 89 14.18 -2.97 -14.18
N GLY A 90 14.00 -3.57 -12.99
CA GLY A 90 13.30 -4.83 -12.80
C GLY A 90 11.93 -4.60 -12.16
N GLY A 91 10.95 -5.43 -12.52
CA GLY A 91 9.59 -5.30 -12.02
C GLY A 91 8.96 -6.59 -11.48
N MET A 92 7.85 -6.41 -10.76
CA MET A 92 6.90 -7.48 -10.37
C MET A 92 6.23 -8.12 -11.59
N ASP A 93 6.22 -7.41 -12.73
CA ASP A 93 5.75 -7.93 -14.01
C ASP A 93 6.74 -8.89 -14.70
N THR A 94 7.78 -9.33 -13.99
CA THR A 94 8.84 -10.27 -14.44
C THR A 94 9.77 -9.71 -15.51
N LEU A 95 9.58 -8.44 -15.90
CA LEU A 95 10.37 -7.80 -16.95
C LEU A 95 11.63 -7.17 -16.38
N VAL A 96 12.69 -7.17 -17.20
CA VAL A 96 13.76 -6.19 -17.08
C VAL A 96 13.68 -5.26 -18.28
N LEU A 97 13.53 -3.96 -18.03
CA LEU A 97 13.44 -2.94 -19.07
C LEU A 97 14.72 -2.12 -19.11
N VAL A 98 15.22 -1.83 -20.30
CA VAL A 98 16.34 -0.92 -20.54
C VAL A 98 15.79 0.35 -21.18
N TRP A 99 16.09 1.49 -20.58
CA TRP A 99 15.59 2.80 -20.96
C TRP A 99 16.73 3.65 -21.47
N ASN A 100 16.49 4.35 -22.57
CA ASN A 100 17.38 5.44 -22.98
C ASN A 100 16.90 6.72 -22.29
N LEU A 101 17.74 7.34 -21.45
CA LEU A 101 17.31 8.54 -20.74
C LEU A 101 17.08 9.70 -21.68
N SER A 102 17.86 9.88 -22.76
CA SER A 102 17.68 10.99 -23.71
C SER A 102 16.27 10.99 -24.31
N THR A 103 15.78 9.83 -24.75
CA THR A 103 14.45 9.72 -25.37
C THR A 103 13.32 9.46 -24.35
N GLY A 104 13.64 8.86 -23.20
CA GLY A 104 12.66 8.39 -22.23
C GLY A 104 11.95 7.10 -22.64
N GLU A 105 12.42 6.43 -23.70
CA GLU A 105 11.80 5.24 -24.27
C GLU A 105 12.48 3.95 -23.82
N VAL A 106 11.70 2.85 -23.80
CA VAL A 106 12.23 1.49 -23.62
C VAL A 106 12.94 1.06 -24.90
N VAL A 107 14.25 0.82 -24.82
CA VAL A 107 15.06 0.33 -25.95
C VAL A 107 15.20 -1.19 -25.95
N GLN A 108 15.12 -1.84 -24.78
CA GLN A 108 15.10 -3.30 -24.70
C GLN A 108 14.08 -3.77 -23.65
N THR A 109 13.38 -4.86 -23.98
CA THR A 109 12.48 -5.57 -23.05
C THR A 109 12.96 -7.00 -22.91
N LEU A 110 13.54 -7.31 -21.75
CA LEU A 110 14.12 -8.60 -21.44
C LEU A 110 13.05 -9.49 -20.78
N ARG A 111 12.72 -10.59 -21.44
CA ARG A 111 11.68 -11.56 -21.02
C ARG A 111 12.31 -12.90 -20.74
N GLY A 112 12.03 -13.48 -19.57
CA GLY A 112 12.49 -14.84 -19.27
C GLY A 112 12.43 -15.25 -17.80
N HIS A 113 12.42 -14.32 -16.85
CA HIS A 113 12.09 -14.64 -15.46
C HIS A 113 10.63 -15.09 -15.34
N GLN A 114 10.36 -15.99 -14.41
CA GLN A 114 9.02 -16.53 -14.17
C GLN A 114 8.27 -15.80 -13.06
N LEU A 115 9.03 -15.13 -12.18
CA LEU A 115 8.52 -14.33 -11.08
C LEU A 115 9.24 -12.99 -11.05
N GLN A 116 8.89 -12.16 -10.07
CA GLN A 116 9.42 -10.81 -9.90
C GLN A 116 10.94 -10.75 -9.94
N VAL A 117 11.44 -9.69 -10.57
CA VAL A 117 12.86 -9.33 -10.57
C VAL A 117 13.19 -8.55 -9.29
N THR A 118 14.22 -8.99 -8.57
CA THR A 118 14.58 -8.51 -7.22
C THR A 118 15.90 -7.76 -7.17
N GLY A 119 16.76 -7.95 -8.17
CA GLY A 119 18.02 -7.24 -8.31
C GLY A 119 18.41 -7.14 -9.77
N VAL A 120 19.07 -6.04 -10.13
CA VAL A 120 19.68 -5.84 -11.45
C VAL A 120 21.06 -5.19 -11.27
N VAL A 121 22.04 -5.68 -12.02
CA VAL A 121 23.41 -5.12 -12.02
C VAL A 121 24.02 -5.22 -13.41
N LEU A 122 24.91 -4.29 -13.74
CA LEU A 122 25.68 -4.33 -14.98
C LEU A 122 26.95 -5.16 -14.84
N ASP A 123 27.22 -5.98 -15.85
CA ASP A 123 28.50 -6.67 -16.03
C ASP A 123 29.06 -6.34 -17.42
N ASN A 124 29.70 -5.18 -17.52
CA ASN A 124 30.10 -4.54 -18.77
C ASN A 124 28.85 -4.20 -19.63
N GLU A 125 28.76 -4.69 -20.86
CA GLU A 125 27.58 -4.53 -21.74
C GLU A 125 26.44 -5.51 -21.41
N ASP A 126 26.69 -6.50 -20.55
CA ASP A 126 25.65 -7.45 -20.14
C ASP A 126 24.90 -6.95 -18.91
N ILE A 127 23.66 -7.38 -18.78
CA ILE A 127 22.84 -7.17 -17.57
C ILE A 127 22.75 -8.50 -16.84
N ILE A 128 22.89 -8.49 -15.51
CA ILE A 128 22.55 -9.60 -14.64
C ILE A 128 21.31 -9.24 -13.83
N SER A 129 20.36 -10.16 -13.74
CA SER A 129 19.17 -10.00 -12.90
C SER A 129 18.98 -11.17 -11.95
N SER A 130 18.46 -10.89 -10.76
CA SER A 130 17.99 -11.88 -9.79
C SER A 130 16.48 -11.87 -9.67
N SER A 131 15.90 -12.98 -9.24
CA SER A 131 14.44 -13.11 -9.13
C SER A 131 13.99 -14.02 -7.99
N VAL A 132 12.72 -13.81 -7.60
CA VAL A 132 11.96 -14.70 -6.73
C VAL A 132 11.85 -16.12 -7.30
N ASP A 133 12.04 -16.31 -8.62
CA ASP A 133 12.10 -17.63 -9.27
C ASP A 133 13.34 -18.46 -8.93
N CYS A 134 14.12 -18.05 -7.94
CA CYS A 134 15.35 -18.67 -7.45
C CYS A 134 16.52 -18.61 -8.44
N THR A 135 16.40 -17.88 -9.56
CA THR A 135 17.42 -17.81 -10.59
C THR A 135 18.13 -16.47 -10.69
N LEU A 136 19.36 -16.55 -11.20
CA LEU A 136 20.07 -15.42 -11.80
C LEU A 136 20.06 -15.58 -13.32
N LYS A 137 19.88 -14.49 -14.07
CA LYS A 137 19.95 -14.49 -15.54
C LYS A 137 20.93 -13.47 -16.06
N ARG A 138 21.65 -13.84 -17.12
CA ARG A 138 22.54 -12.96 -17.87
C ARG A 138 21.93 -12.62 -19.20
N TRP A 139 21.89 -11.33 -19.50
CA TRP A 139 21.29 -10.78 -20.70
C TRP A 139 22.34 -10.09 -21.55
N ARG A 140 22.33 -10.39 -22.85
CA ARG A 140 23.19 -9.75 -23.84
C ARG A 140 22.34 -9.34 -25.03
N LYS A 141 22.36 -8.05 -25.39
CA LYS A 141 21.64 -7.52 -26.56
C LYS A 141 20.17 -7.95 -26.60
N GLY A 142 19.45 -7.78 -25.50
CA GLY A 142 18.03 -8.15 -25.44
C GLY A 142 17.71 -9.62 -25.13
N GLN A 143 18.69 -10.52 -25.12
CA GLN A 143 18.45 -11.97 -25.02
C GLN A 143 19.06 -12.59 -23.76
N ALA A 144 18.36 -13.54 -23.14
CA ALA A 144 18.89 -14.36 -22.05
C ALA A 144 19.94 -15.34 -22.59
N VAL A 145 21.22 -15.07 -22.35
CA VAL A 145 22.33 -15.93 -22.77
C VAL A 145 22.69 -16.97 -21.72
N GLU A 146 22.41 -16.70 -20.45
CA GLU A 146 22.59 -17.66 -19.37
C GLU A 146 21.47 -17.57 -18.32
N SER A 147 21.21 -18.71 -17.67
CA SER A 147 20.32 -18.84 -16.52
C SER A 147 21.01 -19.75 -15.50
N TRP A 148 21.03 -19.34 -14.23
CA TRP A 148 21.67 -20.04 -13.13
C TRP A 148 20.60 -20.35 -12.07
N GLU A 149 20.48 -21.61 -11.65
CA GLU A 149 19.76 -21.96 -10.42
C GLU A 149 20.64 -21.55 -9.25
N ALA A 150 20.41 -20.34 -8.73
CA ALA A 150 21.34 -19.72 -7.81
C ALA A 150 21.12 -20.19 -6.38
N HIS A 151 19.86 -20.23 -5.94
CA HIS A 151 19.46 -20.60 -4.59
C HIS A 151 18.29 -21.59 -4.62
N LYS A 152 17.97 -22.19 -3.46
CA LYS A 152 16.80 -23.06 -3.32
C LYS A 152 15.53 -22.29 -2.96
N SER A 153 15.70 -21.04 -2.56
CA SER A 153 14.66 -20.09 -2.19
C SER A 153 14.83 -18.80 -3.01
N PRO A 154 13.82 -17.90 -3.01
CA PRO A 154 13.87 -16.62 -3.71
C PRO A 154 15.20 -15.88 -3.55
N VAL A 155 15.82 -15.49 -4.67
CA VAL A 155 16.98 -14.60 -4.65
C VAL A 155 16.45 -13.18 -4.48
N GLN A 156 16.93 -12.47 -3.46
CA GLN A 156 16.40 -11.16 -3.07
C GLN A 156 17.30 -10.00 -3.50
N ALA A 157 18.60 -10.26 -3.66
CA ALA A 157 19.56 -9.24 -4.06
C ALA A 157 20.70 -9.87 -4.87
N VAL A 158 21.27 -9.07 -5.77
CA VAL A 158 22.52 -9.38 -6.45
C VAL A 158 23.37 -8.11 -6.58
N ILE A 159 24.67 -8.23 -6.32
CA ILE A 159 25.65 -7.17 -6.57
C ILE A 159 26.84 -7.73 -7.34
N LYS A 160 27.57 -6.84 -8.01
CA LYS A 160 28.87 -7.12 -8.61
C LYS A 160 29.97 -6.52 -7.76
N LEU A 161 30.97 -7.32 -7.43
CA LEU A 161 32.15 -6.86 -6.73
C LEU A 161 33.13 -6.18 -7.71
N PRO A 162 34.00 -5.27 -7.24
CA PRO A 162 35.03 -4.66 -8.08
C PRO A 162 35.97 -5.68 -8.76
N SER A 163 36.14 -6.86 -8.17
CA SER A 163 36.93 -7.97 -8.72
C SER A 163 36.24 -8.70 -9.89
N GLY A 164 34.95 -8.46 -10.11
CA GLY A 164 34.16 -9.04 -11.20
C GLY A 164 33.26 -10.21 -10.79
N GLU A 165 33.47 -10.81 -9.61
CA GLU A 165 32.54 -11.79 -9.05
C GLU A 165 31.17 -11.18 -8.71
N LEU A 166 30.14 -12.03 -8.70
CA LEU A 166 28.79 -11.65 -8.28
C LEU A 166 28.50 -12.21 -6.89
N VAL A 167 27.74 -11.47 -6.09
CA VAL A 167 27.25 -11.92 -4.78
C VAL A 167 25.73 -11.88 -4.80
N SER A 168 25.08 -12.96 -4.37
CA SER A 168 23.62 -13.04 -4.27
C SER A 168 23.17 -13.36 -2.85
N GLY A 169 22.11 -12.70 -2.39
CA GLY A 169 21.46 -12.93 -1.10
C GLY A 169 20.06 -13.50 -1.30
N SER A 170 19.61 -14.34 -0.37
CA SER A 170 18.42 -15.17 -0.57
C SER A 170 17.56 -15.30 0.69
N SER A 171 16.29 -15.67 0.47
CA SER A 171 15.36 -16.12 1.51
C SER A 171 15.72 -17.47 2.14
N ASP A 172 16.74 -18.18 1.63
CA ASP A 172 17.32 -19.35 2.31
C ASP A 172 18.34 -18.98 3.42
N THR A 173 18.39 -17.70 3.79
CA THR A 173 19.30 -17.10 4.79
C THR A 173 20.78 -17.12 4.41
N THR A 174 21.13 -17.64 3.23
CA THR A 174 22.51 -17.72 2.76
C THR A 174 22.84 -16.63 1.74
N ILE A 175 24.14 -16.36 1.62
CA ILE A 175 24.72 -15.52 0.58
C ILE A 175 25.66 -16.38 -0.24
N LYS A 176 25.74 -16.18 -1.56
CA LYS A 176 26.63 -16.94 -2.44
C LYS A 176 27.52 -16.03 -3.27
N LEU A 177 28.79 -16.41 -3.38
CA LEU A 177 29.77 -15.79 -4.29
C LEU A 177 29.86 -16.62 -5.57
N TRP A 178 29.82 -15.95 -6.71
CA TRP A 178 29.76 -16.57 -8.03
C TRP A 178 30.91 -16.11 -8.92
N ARG A 179 31.54 -17.09 -9.57
CA ARG A 179 32.42 -16.88 -10.72
C ARG A 179 31.78 -17.53 -11.94
N GLY A 180 31.06 -16.73 -12.72
CA GLY A 180 30.14 -17.25 -13.74
C GLY A 180 29.05 -18.11 -13.10
N LYS A 181 28.80 -19.31 -13.64
CA LYS A 181 27.78 -20.25 -13.12
C LYS A 181 28.21 -21.02 -11.87
N THR A 182 29.48 -20.92 -11.47
CA THR A 182 30.03 -21.70 -10.38
C THR A 182 29.96 -20.90 -9.08
N CYS A 183 29.24 -21.43 -8.10
CA CYS A 183 29.27 -20.93 -6.73
C CYS A 183 30.64 -21.26 -6.12
N SER A 184 31.46 -20.25 -5.89
CA SER A 184 32.80 -20.40 -5.30
C SER A 184 32.78 -20.41 -3.78
N HIS A 185 31.78 -19.77 -3.16
CA HIS A 185 31.63 -19.74 -1.70
C HIS A 185 30.16 -19.55 -1.29
N THR A 186 29.78 -20.08 -0.13
CA THR A 186 28.46 -19.85 0.49
C THR A 186 28.68 -19.32 1.91
N PHE A 187 28.24 -18.10 2.16
CA PHE A 187 28.29 -17.47 3.47
C PHE A 187 27.04 -17.86 4.24
N VAL A 188 27.24 -18.33 5.46
CA VAL A 188 26.18 -18.75 6.38
C VAL A 188 26.33 -17.96 7.67
N GLY A 189 25.23 -17.37 8.15
CA GLY A 189 25.23 -16.76 9.45
C GLY A 189 23.99 -15.92 9.76
N HIS A 190 23.34 -15.32 8.75
CA HIS A 190 22.03 -14.71 8.95
C HIS A 190 21.01 -15.78 9.33
N THR A 191 20.07 -15.40 10.20
CA THR A 191 19.03 -16.32 10.71
C THR A 191 17.71 -16.17 9.98
N ASP A 192 17.62 -15.23 9.04
CA ASP A 192 16.45 -14.98 8.20
C ASP A 192 16.90 -14.45 6.82
N THR A 193 15.93 -14.09 5.98
CA THR A 193 16.08 -13.64 4.60
C THR A 193 17.07 -12.49 4.47
N VAL A 194 18.08 -12.67 3.61
CA VAL A 194 19.01 -11.61 3.23
C VAL A 194 18.39 -10.75 2.13
N ARG A 195 18.14 -9.47 2.40
CA ARG A 195 17.35 -8.58 1.55
C ARG A 195 18.13 -7.62 0.68
N SER A 196 19.31 -7.21 1.14
CA SER A 196 20.13 -6.26 0.41
C SER A 196 21.60 -6.56 0.62
N LEU A 197 22.39 -6.18 -0.38
CA LEU A 197 23.82 -6.32 -0.42
C LEU A 197 24.43 -5.01 -0.90
N ALA A 198 25.60 -4.66 -0.38
CA ALA A 198 26.38 -3.52 -0.85
C ALA A 198 27.88 -3.83 -0.82
N VAL A 199 28.63 -3.24 -1.74
CA VAL A 199 30.10 -3.35 -1.71
C VAL A 199 30.63 -2.50 -0.55
N MET A 200 31.63 -3.02 0.17
CA MET A 200 32.45 -2.25 1.10
C MET A 200 33.88 -2.22 0.54
N HIS A 201 34.26 -1.12 -0.12
CA HIS A 201 35.51 -1.03 -0.86
C HIS A 201 36.73 -1.38 0.01
N GLY A 202 37.51 -2.35 -0.43
CA GLY A 202 38.75 -2.77 0.24
C GLY A 202 38.58 -3.72 1.43
N LEU A 203 37.35 -4.03 1.85
CA LEU A 203 37.07 -4.94 2.98
C LEU A 203 36.24 -6.16 2.56
N GLY A 204 35.21 -5.98 1.73
CA GLY A 204 34.35 -7.07 1.28
C GLY A 204 32.96 -6.57 0.90
N PHE A 205 31.91 -7.08 1.54
CA PHE A 205 30.53 -6.67 1.26
C PHE A 205 29.65 -6.65 2.52
N LEU A 206 28.62 -5.83 2.48
CA LEU A 206 27.59 -5.72 3.51
C LEU A 206 26.37 -6.53 3.12
N SER A 207 25.64 -7.03 4.11
CA SER A 207 24.32 -7.62 3.95
C SER A 207 23.34 -7.10 4.99
N ALA A 208 22.10 -6.87 4.58
CA ALA A 208 20.97 -6.54 5.46
C ALA A 208 19.94 -7.67 5.45
N SER A 209 19.35 -7.98 6.60
CA SER A 209 18.50 -9.15 6.79
C SER A 209 17.19 -8.86 7.53
N HIS A 210 16.22 -9.75 7.34
CA HIS A 210 14.98 -9.82 8.10
C HIS A 210 15.19 -10.07 9.60
N ASP A 211 16.34 -10.63 9.97
CA ASP A 211 16.71 -10.84 11.38
C ASP A 211 17.04 -9.55 12.16
N GLY A 212 16.92 -8.38 11.52
CA GLY A 212 17.16 -7.08 12.15
C GLY A 212 18.65 -6.67 12.20
N SER A 213 19.55 -7.51 11.66
CA SER A 213 20.98 -7.26 11.64
C SER A 213 21.50 -6.84 10.26
N ILE A 214 22.64 -6.15 10.28
CA ILE A 214 23.48 -5.91 9.12
C ILE A 214 24.85 -6.50 9.41
N ARG A 215 25.45 -7.18 8.43
CA ARG A 215 26.77 -7.80 8.59
C ARG A 215 27.75 -7.34 7.54
N LEU A 216 28.99 -7.11 7.95
CA LEU A 216 30.13 -6.95 7.05
C LEU A 216 30.87 -8.27 6.94
N TRP A 217 31.07 -8.72 5.72
CA TRP A 217 31.72 -9.99 5.40
C TRP A 217 33.04 -9.75 4.68
N GLU A 218 34.05 -10.52 5.06
CA GLU A 218 35.21 -10.76 4.21
C GLU A 218 34.85 -11.82 3.17
N LEU A 219 35.48 -11.78 1.98
CA LEU A 219 35.25 -12.75 0.90
C LEU A 219 35.65 -14.19 1.27
N THR A 220 36.41 -14.38 2.36
CA THR A 220 36.79 -15.69 2.92
C THR A 220 35.62 -16.41 3.59
N GLY A 221 34.57 -15.69 3.99
CA GLY A 221 33.46 -16.23 4.78
C GLY A 221 33.30 -15.58 6.15
N GLU A 222 34.32 -14.87 6.64
CA GLU A 222 34.34 -14.34 8.00
C GLU A 222 33.43 -13.11 8.15
N VAL A 223 32.67 -13.04 9.25
CA VAL A 223 31.92 -11.85 9.66
C VAL A 223 32.88 -10.92 10.37
N LEU A 224 33.21 -9.80 9.73
CA LEU A 224 34.10 -8.78 10.29
C LEU A 224 33.39 -7.87 11.30
N MET A 225 32.12 -7.56 11.04
CA MET A 225 31.28 -6.75 11.94
C MET A 225 29.82 -7.18 11.85
N GLU A 226 29.12 -7.11 12.98
CA GLU A 226 27.67 -7.27 13.07
C GLU A 226 27.09 -6.00 13.71
N MET A 227 26.13 -5.40 13.01
CA MET A 227 25.46 -4.17 13.41
C MET A 227 24.01 -4.50 13.76
N VAL A 228 23.71 -4.41 15.04
CA VAL A 228 22.37 -4.66 15.60
C VAL A 228 21.87 -3.38 16.23
N GLY A 229 20.61 -3.04 15.98
CA GLY A 229 20.00 -1.83 16.53
C GLY A 229 18.71 -1.40 15.85
N HIS A 230 18.41 -1.92 14.65
CA HIS A 230 17.06 -1.88 14.12
C HIS A 230 16.13 -2.79 14.95
N THR A 231 14.88 -2.36 15.14
CA THR A 231 13.88 -3.12 15.93
C THR A 231 12.96 -3.96 15.05
N SER A 232 13.26 -4.03 13.75
CA SER A 232 12.48 -4.76 12.76
C SER A 232 13.36 -5.07 11.54
N ILE A 233 12.73 -5.62 10.50
CA ILE A 233 13.37 -6.03 9.26
C ILE A 233 14.24 -4.92 8.66
N VAL A 234 15.47 -5.25 8.26
CA VAL A 234 16.34 -4.34 7.51
C VAL A 234 16.20 -4.63 6.01
N TYR A 235 15.79 -3.61 5.25
CA TYR A 235 15.49 -3.77 3.82
C TYR A 235 16.64 -3.39 2.92
N SER A 236 17.47 -2.45 3.33
CA SER A 236 18.55 -1.89 2.52
C SER A 236 19.79 -1.63 3.35
N VAL A 237 20.93 -1.74 2.67
CA VAL A 237 22.23 -1.30 3.18
C VAL A 237 23.02 -0.66 2.05
N ASP A 238 23.84 0.32 2.39
CA ASP A 238 24.80 0.95 1.49
C ASP A 238 26.03 1.45 2.25
N SER A 239 27.16 1.57 1.56
CA SER A 239 28.40 2.08 2.16
C SER A 239 28.89 3.33 1.42
N HIS A 240 29.56 4.21 2.16
CA HIS A 240 30.23 5.37 1.62
C HIS A 240 31.75 5.21 1.70
N SER A 241 32.49 5.87 0.81
CA SER A 241 33.96 5.88 0.80
C SER A 241 34.60 6.39 2.10
N SER A 242 33.85 7.13 2.92
CA SER A 242 34.29 7.58 4.25
C SER A 242 34.24 6.50 5.33
N GLY A 243 33.74 5.29 5.02
CA GLY A 243 33.52 4.21 5.98
C GLY A 243 32.18 4.29 6.73
N LEU A 244 31.32 5.26 6.39
CA LEU A 244 29.95 5.30 6.91
C LEU A 244 29.08 4.27 6.18
N ILE A 245 28.11 3.73 6.92
CA ILE A 245 27.12 2.79 6.42
C ILE A 245 25.74 3.38 6.69
N ILE A 246 24.81 3.21 5.75
CA ILE A 246 23.41 3.57 5.93
C ILE A 246 22.56 2.31 5.76
N SER A 247 21.51 2.20 6.57
CA SER A 247 20.50 1.15 6.43
C SER A 247 19.09 1.70 6.57
N GLY A 248 18.16 1.12 5.83
CA GLY A 248 16.72 1.40 5.92
C GLY A 248 15.93 0.20 6.44
N SER A 249 14.94 0.45 7.30
CA SER A 249 14.19 -0.61 7.97
C SER A 249 12.68 -0.36 8.03
N GLU A 250 11.94 -1.45 8.24
CA GLU A 250 10.51 -1.45 8.58
C GLU A 250 10.21 -0.72 9.89
N ASP A 251 11.19 -0.60 10.78
CA ASP A 251 11.05 0.16 12.03
C ASP A 251 10.89 1.67 11.83
N ARG A 252 10.82 2.10 10.56
CA ARG A 252 10.67 3.49 10.12
C ARG A 252 11.86 4.35 10.46
N SER A 253 13.04 3.75 10.52
CA SER A 253 14.29 4.49 10.67
C SER A 253 15.26 4.18 9.54
N ALA A 254 16.02 5.21 9.17
CA ALA A 254 17.29 5.05 8.51
C ALA A 254 18.40 5.23 9.56
N LYS A 255 19.32 4.27 9.69
CA LYS A 255 20.42 4.33 10.66
C LYS A 255 21.75 4.52 9.97
N ILE A 256 22.54 5.46 10.49
CA ILE A 256 23.90 5.73 10.07
C ILE A 256 24.81 5.01 11.06
N TRP A 257 25.73 4.20 10.53
CA TRP A 257 26.68 3.43 11.30
C TRP A 257 28.11 3.85 10.99
N LYS A 258 28.95 3.78 12.01
CA LYS A 258 30.39 3.98 11.93
C LYS A 258 31.05 2.95 12.85
N ASP A 259 31.99 2.19 12.32
CA ASP A 259 32.76 1.19 13.09
C ASP A 259 31.87 0.22 13.89
N GLY A 260 30.74 -0.20 13.29
CA GLY A 260 29.79 -1.14 13.89
C GLY A 260 28.76 -0.50 14.85
N ILE A 261 28.85 0.79 15.13
CA ILE A 261 27.98 1.49 16.08
C ILE A 261 27.02 2.42 15.34
N CYS A 262 25.74 2.42 15.73
CA CYS A 262 24.76 3.37 15.23
C CYS A 262 25.07 4.77 15.79
N VAL A 263 25.57 5.66 14.93
CA VAL A 263 25.94 7.05 15.29
C VAL A 263 24.77 8.02 15.13
N GLN A 264 23.77 7.67 14.32
CA GLN A 264 22.54 8.45 14.18
C GLN A 264 21.38 7.57 13.72
N SER A 265 20.18 7.87 14.21
CA SER A 265 18.92 7.25 13.77
C SER A 265 17.98 8.34 13.28
N ILE A 266 17.60 8.28 12.00
CA ILE A 266 16.68 9.22 11.37
C ILE A 266 15.33 8.52 11.23
N GLU A 267 14.37 8.89 12.07
CA GLU A 267 13.00 8.40 11.95
C GLU A 267 12.34 8.90 10.68
N HIS A 268 11.35 8.18 10.14
CA HIS A 268 10.58 8.51 8.95
C HIS A 268 9.08 8.31 9.20
N PRO A 269 8.19 8.98 8.44
CA PRO A 269 6.74 8.76 8.49
C PRO A 269 6.26 7.36 8.07
N GLY A 270 7.15 6.53 7.53
CA GLY A 270 6.86 5.19 7.02
C GLY A 270 8.09 4.30 6.99
N CYS A 271 7.93 3.08 6.46
CA CYS A 271 9.03 2.14 6.24
C CYS A 271 10.07 2.75 5.29
N VAL A 272 11.36 2.56 5.59
CA VAL A 272 12.46 2.95 4.70
C VAL A 272 12.85 1.74 3.85
N TRP A 273 12.43 1.74 2.58
CA TRP A 273 12.64 0.64 1.65
C TRP A 273 14.07 0.56 1.13
N ASP A 274 14.61 1.72 0.76
CA ASP A 274 15.96 1.84 0.23
C ASP A 274 16.65 3.08 0.77
N ALA A 275 17.96 2.99 0.95
CA ALA A 275 18.79 4.07 1.43
C ALA A 275 20.17 4.00 0.77
N LYS A 276 20.60 5.10 0.15
CA LYS A 276 21.84 5.17 -0.64
C LYS A 276 22.63 6.42 -0.35
N PHE A 277 23.95 6.33 -0.43
CA PHE A 277 24.83 7.50 -0.41
C PHE A 277 24.95 8.11 -1.81
N LEU A 278 24.96 9.43 -1.86
CA LEU A 278 25.42 10.21 -3.01
C LEU A 278 26.94 10.37 -2.94
N GLU A 279 27.57 10.66 -4.08
CA GLU A 279 29.03 10.89 -4.17
C GLU A 279 29.51 12.05 -3.29
N ASN A 280 28.64 13.03 -3.03
CA ASN A 280 28.94 14.18 -2.17
C ASN A 280 28.79 13.88 -0.66
N GLY A 281 28.48 12.62 -0.30
CA GLY A 281 28.27 12.15 1.06
C GLY A 281 26.84 12.35 1.59
N ASP A 282 25.94 13.00 0.86
CA ASP A 282 24.53 13.11 1.25
C ASP A 282 23.84 11.74 1.16
N ILE A 283 22.72 11.57 1.85
CA ILE A 283 21.95 10.32 1.87
C ILE A 283 20.61 10.53 1.15
N VAL A 284 20.17 9.54 0.41
CA VAL A 284 18.82 9.47 -0.18
C VAL A 284 18.07 8.32 0.49
N THR A 285 16.83 8.54 0.91
CA THR A 285 15.93 7.50 1.44
C THR A 285 14.65 7.42 0.63
N ALA A 286 14.19 6.21 0.35
CA ALA A 286 12.93 5.91 -0.34
C ALA A 286 11.97 5.27 0.65
N CYS A 287 10.79 5.88 0.81
CA CYS A 287 9.89 5.58 1.91
C CYS A 287 8.51 5.11 1.43
N SER A 288 7.82 4.33 2.29
CA SER A 288 6.49 3.79 2.01
C SER A 288 5.39 4.84 1.90
N ASP A 289 5.66 6.08 2.30
CA ASP A 289 4.75 7.22 2.17
C ASP A 289 4.78 7.87 0.78
N GLY A 290 5.50 7.27 -0.18
CA GLY A 290 5.63 7.78 -1.55
C GLY A 290 6.61 8.94 -1.70
N VAL A 291 7.34 9.28 -0.62
CA VAL A 291 8.27 10.42 -0.60
C VAL A 291 9.72 9.92 -0.58
N VAL A 292 10.55 10.56 -1.41
CA VAL A 292 12.01 10.39 -1.36
C VAL A 292 12.59 11.56 -0.59
N ARG A 293 13.51 11.30 0.34
CA ARG A 293 14.11 12.35 1.17
C ARG A 293 15.60 12.36 0.99
N LEU A 294 16.16 13.56 0.89
CA LEU A 294 17.60 13.75 0.92
C LEU A 294 18.02 14.29 2.28
N TRP A 295 19.19 13.86 2.73
CA TRP A 295 19.77 14.22 4.01
C TRP A 295 21.20 14.68 3.80
N THR A 296 21.61 15.72 4.51
CA THR A 296 22.93 16.34 4.37
C THR A 296 23.55 16.57 5.73
N SER A 297 24.86 16.35 5.86
CA SER A 297 25.66 16.81 7.00
C SER A 297 26.29 18.19 6.75
N ASN A 298 26.10 18.75 5.54
CA ASN A 298 26.50 20.09 5.18
C ASN A 298 25.37 21.09 5.44
N GLN A 299 25.63 22.02 6.36
CA GLN A 299 24.72 23.08 6.79
C GLN A 299 24.25 24.00 5.65
N ASP A 300 25.06 24.20 4.60
CA ASP A 300 24.68 25.05 3.46
C ASP A 300 23.58 24.44 2.57
N ARG A 301 23.27 23.15 2.77
CA ARG A 301 22.26 22.41 2.01
C ARG A 301 21.07 21.98 2.85
N VAL A 302 21.05 22.30 4.14
CA VAL A 302 19.93 21.94 5.02
C VAL A 302 18.67 22.66 4.54
N ALA A 303 17.55 21.95 4.61
CA ALA A 303 16.23 22.45 4.26
C ALA A 303 15.89 23.71 5.06
N ASP A 304 15.01 24.55 4.52
CA ASP A 304 14.60 25.74 5.26
C ASP A 304 13.75 25.39 6.49
N LYS A 305 13.54 26.38 7.36
CA LYS A 305 12.80 26.17 8.62
C LYS A 305 11.37 25.66 8.38
N THR A 306 10.73 26.10 7.31
CA THR A 306 9.35 25.72 6.98
C THR A 306 9.28 24.26 6.53
N GLU A 307 10.23 23.81 5.72
CA GLU A 307 10.36 22.41 5.32
C GLU A 307 10.68 21.49 6.51
N LEU A 308 11.61 21.91 7.38
CA LEU A 308 11.93 21.19 8.61
C LEU A 308 10.73 21.08 9.56
N GLU A 309 9.99 22.17 9.77
CA GLU A 309 8.76 22.17 10.59
C GLU A 309 7.67 21.29 9.98
N SER A 310 7.51 21.31 8.64
CA SER A 310 6.58 20.43 7.94
C SER A 310 6.92 18.96 8.15
N TYR A 311 8.20 18.61 8.02
CA TYR A 311 8.69 17.25 8.25
C TYR A 311 8.46 16.78 9.69
N MET A 312 8.79 17.62 10.67
CA MET A 312 8.56 17.33 12.08
C MET A 312 7.06 17.23 12.41
N SER A 313 6.22 18.05 11.76
CA SER A 313 4.76 17.95 11.87
C SER A 313 4.24 16.61 11.34
N GLN A 314 4.73 16.15 10.19
CA GLN A 314 4.40 14.83 9.66
C GLN A 314 4.81 13.74 10.67
N LEU A 315 6.07 13.71 11.12
CA LEU A 315 6.54 12.74 12.11
C LEU A 315 5.69 12.74 13.40
N SER A 316 5.37 13.92 13.93
CA SER A 316 4.54 14.04 15.14
C SER A 316 3.11 13.55 14.93
N GLN A 317 2.45 13.86 13.81
CA GLN A 317 1.13 13.32 13.49
C GLN A 317 1.15 11.79 13.42
N TYR A 318 2.19 11.22 12.80
CA TYR A 318 2.39 9.77 12.78
C TYR A 318 2.62 9.20 14.19
N LYS A 319 3.40 9.87 15.05
CA LYS A 319 3.61 9.46 16.45
C LYS A 319 2.34 9.57 17.31
N ILE A 320 1.55 10.63 17.14
CA ILE A 320 0.29 10.86 17.87
C ILE A 320 -0.74 9.80 17.49
N SER A 321 -0.84 9.45 16.20
CA SER A 321 -1.71 8.37 15.74
C SER A 321 -1.40 7.00 16.39
N ARG A 322 -0.23 6.88 17.04
CA ARG A 322 0.28 5.68 17.71
C ARG A 322 0.13 5.69 19.24
N LYS A 323 0.01 6.84 19.92
CA LYS A 323 -0.07 6.87 21.39
C LYS A 323 -1.48 6.52 21.89
N ARG A 324 -1.68 5.23 22.18
CA ARG A 324 -2.74 4.76 23.06
C ARG A 324 -2.16 4.57 24.48
N VAL A 325 -3.02 4.70 25.48
CA VAL A 325 -2.74 4.40 26.88
C VAL A 325 -3.90 3.53 27.37
N GLY A 326 -3.63 2.25 27.62
CA GLY A 326 -4.68 1.28 27.96
C GLY A 326 -5.73 1.15 26.87
N GLY A 327 -5.33 1.26 25.60
CA GLY A 327 -6.23 1.18 24.45
C GLY A 327 -7.04 2.46 24.14
N LEU A 328 -6.96 3.50 24.96
CA LEU A 328 -7.58 4.81 24.73
C LEU A 328 -6.57 5.81 24.14
N LYS A 329 -7.00 6.75 23.30
CA LYS A 329 -6.07 7.79 22.84
C LYS A 329 -5.66 8.67 24.03
N LEU A 330 -4.39 9.04 24.11
CA LEU A 330 -3.88 9.89 25.20
C LEU A 330 -4.69 11.20 25.36
N GLU A 331 -5.24 11.72 24.26
CA GLU A 331 -6.06 12.94 24.21
C GLU A 331 -7.47 12.77 24.81
N GLU A 332 -7.97 11.54 24.91
CA GLU A 332 -9.29 11.19 25.45
C GLU A 332 -9.26 10.96 26.97
N LEU A 333 -8.07 10.91 27.58
CA LEU A 333 -7.93 10.75 29.03
C LEU A 333 -8.28 12.04 29.78
N PRO A 334 -9.02 11.94 30.90
CA PRO A 334 -9.33 13.09 31.75
C PRO A 334 -8.06 13.68 32.39
N GLY A 335 -8.03 14.99 32.65
CA GLY A 335 -6.88 15.66 33.28
C GLY A 335 -6.76 15.41 34.79
N LEU A 336 -5.72 15.97 35.42
CA LEU A 336 -5.49 15.87 36.87
C LEU A 336 -6.68 16.40 37.72
N ASP A 337 -7.50 17.28 37.16
CA ASP A 337 -8.74 17.79 37.75
C ASP A 337 -9.76 16.68 38.06
N ALA A 338 -9.73 15.57 37.32
CA ALA A 338 -10.62 14.43 37.58
C ALA A 338 -10.33 13.70 38.90
N LEU A 339 -9.17 13.94 39.53
CA LEU A 339 -8.84 13.44 40.87
C LEU A 339 -9.52 14.24 41.99
N GLN A 340 -10.12 15.39 41.69
CA GLN A 340 -10.89 16.16 42.68
C GLN A 340 -12.21 15.49 43.07
N THR A 341 -12.71 14.55 42.24
CA THR A 341 -13.89 13.76 42.55
C THR A 341 -13.50 12.53 43.39
N PRO A 342 -13.98 12.42 44.64
CA PRO A 342 -13.69 11.27 45.50
C PRO A 342 -14.15 9.94 44.88
N GLY A 343 -13.39 8.88 45.10
CA GLY A 343 -13.82 7.52 44.77
C GLY A 343 -14.93 7.01 45.71
N THR A 344 -15.70 6.03 45.24
CA THR A 344 -16.82 5.45 45.99
C THR A 344 -16.47 4.12 46.67
N THR A 345 -15.42 3.44 46.22
CA THR A 345 -14.95 2.16 46.76
C THR A 345 -13.44 2.15 46.93
N ASP A 346 -12.96 1.52 48.00
CA ASP A 346 -11.52 1.36 48.27
C ASP A 346 -10.83 0.59 47.12
N GLY A 347 -9.69 1.07 46.66
CA GLY A 347 -8.97 0.49 45.52
C GLY A 347 -9.54 0.84 44.14
N GLN A 348 -10.55 1.72 44.05
CA GLN A 348 -11.06 2.18 42.75
C GLN A 348 -9.94 2.85 41.96
N THR A 349 -9.75 2.48 40.69
CA THR A 349 -8.69 3.06 39.85
C THR A 349 -9.22 4.13 38.90
N LYS A 350 -8.38 5.12 38.59
CA LYS A 350 -8.64 6.14 37.59
C LYS A 350 -7.36 6.46 36.84
N VAL A 351 -7.42 6.52 35.52
CA VAL A 351 -6.30 6.94 34.67
C VAL A 351 -6.52 8.38 34.26
N VAL A 352 -5.54 9.23 34.52
CA VAL A 352 -5.57 10.65 34.19
C VAL A 352 -4.34 11.05 33.38
N ARG A 353 -4.47 12.08 32.55
CA ARG A 353 -3.37 12.65 31.78
C ARG A 353 -2.52 13.58 32.65
N GLU A 354 -1.24 13.26 32.76
CA GLU A 354 -0.21 14.07 33.43
C GLU A 354 0.89 14.39 32.40
N GLY A 355 0.83 15.56 31.77
CA GLY A 355 1.74 15.93 30.67
C GLY A 355 1.50 15.10 29.40
N ASP A 356 2.55 14.46 28.88
CA ASP A 356 2.54 13.60 27.67
C ASP A 356 2.36 12.09 27.98
N SER A 357 1.97 11.77 29.22
CA SER A 357 1.78 10.41 29.74
C SER A 357 0.38 10.25 30.36
N GLY A 358 -0.16 9.02 30.35
CA GLY A 358 -1.31 8.67 31.18
C GLY A 358 -0.83 7.98 32.46
N VAL A 359 -1.44 8.30 33.60
CA VAL A 359 -0.98 7.87 34.94
C VAL A 359 -2.17 7.32 35.72
N ALA A 360 -1.99 6.16 36.34
CA ALA A 360 -3.03 5.51 37.14
C ALA A 360 -2.94 5.92 38.61
N TYR A 361 -4.10 6.19 39.20
CA TYR A 361 -4.31 6.50 40.62
C TYR A 361 -5.30 5.50 41.22
N SER A 362 -5.12 5.15 42.49
CA SER A 362 -6.02 4.28 43.27
C SER A 362 -6.66 5.10 44.39
N TRP A 363 -7.97 4.93 44.59
CA TRP A 363 -8.67 5.55 45.71
C TRP A 363 -8.36 4.83 47.01
N ASN A 364 -7.93 5.58 48.01
CA ASN A 364 -7.73 5.12 49.38
C ASN A 364 -8.91 5.61 50.23
N LEU A 365 -9.79 4.68 50.58
CA LEU A 365 -11.04 4.99 51.29
C LEU A 365 -10.80 5.38 52.75
N ARG A 366 -9.70 4.95 53.36
CA ARG A 366 -9.36 5.30 54.75
C ARG A 366 -8.81 6.72 54.87
N GLU A 367 -8.02 7.14 53.89
CA GLU A 367 -7.37 8.46 53.89
C GLU A 367 -8.13 9.50 53.06
N HIS A 368 -9.16 9.07 52.30
CA HIS A 368 -9.94 9.90 51.38
C HIS A 368 -9.08 10.61 50.32
N THR A 369 -8.05 9.93 49.82
CA THR A 369 -7.09 10.44 48.84
C THR A 369 -6.96 9.52 47.63
N TRP A 370 -6.51 10.09 46.50
CA TRP A 370 -6.06 9.33 45.34
C TRP A 370 -4.56 9.11 45.44
N ASP A 371 -4.12 7.87 45.64
CA ASP A 371 -2.71 7.50 45.73
C ASP A 371 -2.19 7.17 44.32
N LYS A 372 -1.05 7.76 43.93
CA LYS A 372 -0.44 7.54 42.60
C LYS A 372 0.12 6.12 42.52
N ILE A 373 -0.35 5.34 41.55
CA ILE A 373 0.08 3.95 41.31
C ILE A 373 1.30 3.92 40.39
N GLY A 374 1.31 4.72 39.31
CA GLY A 374 2.42 4.78 38.34
C GLY A 374 1.99 5.25 36.95
N GLU A 375 2.99 5.46 36.07
CA GLU A 375 2.74 5.76 34.65
C GLU A 375 2.16 4.54 33.93
N VAL A 376 1.10 4.74 33.17
CA VAL A 376 0.46 3.72 32.33
C VAL A 376 1.18 3.73 30.99
N VAL A 377 2.08 2.78 30.85
CA VAL A 377 2.67 2.40 29.56
C VAL A 377 1.84 1.28 28.97
N ASP A 378 1.59 1.32 27.66
CA ASP A 378 1.09 0.14 26.93
C ASP A 378 2.19 -0.93 27.01
N GLY A 379 2.04 -1.88 27.94
CA GLY A 379 2.72 -3.16 27.89
C GLY A 379 2.07 -4.05 26.83
N PRO A 380 2.79 -5.04 26.27
CA PRO A 380 2.18 -5.97 25.32
C PRO A 380 1.07 -6.74 26.04
N ASP A 381 -0.17 -6.50 25.58
CA ASP A 381 -1.47 -6.86 26.13
C ASP A 381 -1.53 -7.93 27.27
N ASP A 382 -2.19 -7.48 28.34
CA ASP A 382 -2.90 -8.17 29.42
C ASP A 382 -2.15 -9.09 30.41
N ALA A 383 -2.10 -8.61 31.67
CA ALA A 383 -1.91 -9.43 32.85
C ALA A 383 -3.26 -10.04 33.30
N VAL A 384 -3.51 -11.29 32.95
CA VAL A 384 -4.50 -12.18 33.58
C VAL A 384 -3.75 -13.36 34.22
N LYS A 385 -4.15 -13.78 35.42
CA LYS A 385 -3.53 -14.86 36.22
C LYS A 385 -3.29 -16.14 35.39
N SER A 386 -2.06 -16.64 35.37
CA SER A 386 -1.65 -17.88 34.68
C SER A 386 -2.33 -19.14 35.28
N PRO A 387 -3.04 -19.96 34.48
CA PRO A 387 -3.75 -21.17 34.92
C PRO A 387 -2.83 -22.37 35.23
N ILE A 388 -3.33 -23.34 36.02
CA ILE A 388 -2.62 -24.58 36.42
C ILE A 388 -3.41 -25.80 35.92
N LEU A 389 -2.74 -26.75 35.26
CA LEU A 389 -3.31 -28.03 34.81
C LEU A 389 -2.37 -29.18 35.21
N ASP A 390 -2.91 -30.24 35.81
CA ASP A 390 -2.16 -31.41 36.30
C ASP A 390 -0.96 -31.07 37.22
N GLY A 391 -1.09 -30.01 38.02
CA GLY A 391 -0.05 -29.56 38.97
C GLY A 391 1.08 -28.75 38.33
N VAL A 392 1.00 -28.44 37.03
CA VAL A 392 1.97 -27.61 36.29
C VAL A 392 1.31 -26.29 35.89
N GLN A 393 2.04 -25.18 36.06
CA GLN A 393 1.58 -23.84 35.72
C GLN A 393 1.86 -23.55 34.25
N TYR A 394 0.88 -22.98 33.54
CA TYR A 394 0.98 -22.61 32.14
C TYR A 394 0.54 -21.17 31.94
N ASP A 395 1.04 -20.51 30.89
CA ASP A 395 0.53 -19.18 30.50
C ASP A 395 -0.94 -19.26 30.07
N PHE A 396 -1.33 -20.37 29.42
CA PHE A 396 -2.70 -20.64 28.99
C PHE A 396 -3.10 -22.11 29.15
N VAL A 397 -4.39 -22.33 29.41
CA VAL A 397 -5.05 -23.65 29.33
C VAL A 397 -6.38 -23.42 28.61
N PHE A 398 -6.52 -23.97 27.41
CA PHE A 398 -7.71 -23.77 26.57
C PHE A 398 -8.68 -24.93 26.63
N ASP A 399 -9.96 -24.61 26.40
CA ASP A 399 -11.06 -25.56 26.32
C ASP A 399 -11.39 -25.81 24.84
N VAL A 400 -11.00 -26.97 24.32
CA VAL A 400 -11.16 -27.33 22.91
C VAL A 400 -12.42 -28.18 22.74
N ASP A 401 -13.36 -27.67 21.95
CA ASP A 401 -14.53 -28.41 21.46
C ASP A 401 -14.25 -28.93 20.04
N ILE A 402 -14.54 -30.21 19.79
CA ILE A 402 -14.23 -30.92 18.55
C ILE A 402 -15.50 -31.15 17.70
N GLY A 403 -16.68 -30.75 18.18
CA GLY A 403 -17.96 -30.81 17.44
C GLY A 403 -19.05 -31.68 18.10
N ASP A 404 -20.25 -31.68 17.49
CA ASP A 404 -21.51 -32.16 18.07
C ASP A 404 -21.42 -33.52 18.79
N GLY A 405 -21.37 -33.47 20.13
CA GLY A 405 -21.57 -34.60 21.05
C GLY A 405 -20.34 -35.08 21.85
N GLU A 406 -19.14 -34.57 21.60
CA GLU A 406 -17.91 -34.96 22.31
C GLU A 406 -17.62 -34.06 23.53
N PRO A 407 -16.99 -34.59 24.61
CA PRO A 407 -16.64 -33.78 25.77
C PRO A 407 -15.48 -32.82 25.48
N ILE A 408 -15.59 -31.59 26.02
CA ILE A 408 -14.58 -30.53 25.92
C ILE A 408 -13.25 -31.00 26.54
N ARG A 409 -12.14 -30.82 25.81
CA ARG A 409 -10.80 -31.26 26.22
C ARG A 409 -9.89 -30.08 26.56
N LYS A 410 -8.96 -30.26 27.50
CA LYS A 410 -8.04 -29.19 27.93
C LYS A 410 -6.73 -29.22 27.13
N LEU A 411 -6.27 -28.07 26.64
CA LEU A 411 -5.02 -27.89 25.89
C LEU A 411 -4.09 -26.92 26.62
N PRO A 412 -2.95 -27.36 27.20
CA PRO A 412 -1.99 -26.50 27.87
C PRO A 412 -0.98 -25.85 26.90
N TYR A 413 -0.64 -24.58 27.12
CA TYR A 413 0.27 -23.83 26.25
C TYR A 413 1.05 -22.71 26.99
N ASN A 414 2.36 -22.57 26.75
CA ASN A 414 3.17 -21.42 27.19
C ASN A 414 3.54 -20.51 26.02
N ARG A 415 3.70 -19.21 26.26
CA ARG A 415 4.11 -18.22 25.25
C ARG A 415 5.50 -18.51 24.66
N SER A 416 6.35 -19.27 25.35
CA SER A 416 7.66 -19.70 24.83
C SER A 416 7.58 -20.91 23.89
N ASP A 417 6.45 -21.59 23.84
CA ASP A 417 6.32 -22.87 23.14
C ASP A 417 5.95 -22.65 21.67
N ASN A 418 6.48 -23.51 20.79
CA ASN A 418 6.07 -23.52 19.38
C ASN A 418 4.62 -24.05 19.24
N PRO A 419 3.71 -23.30 18.59
CA PRO A 419 2.31 -23.70 18.44
C PRO A 419 2.09 -24.98 17.62
N TYR A 420 2.91 -25.21 16.58
CA TYR A 420 2.83 -26.40 15.73
C TYR A 420 3.24 -27.66 16.48
N ASP A 421 4.35 -27.59 17.23
CA ASP A 421 4.81 -28.70 18.06
C ASP A 421 3.83 -29.01 19.19
N THR A 422 3.20 -27.97 19.76
CA THR A 422 2.18 -28.12 20.81
C THR A 422 0.93 -28.81 20.26
N ALA A 423 0.43 -28.38 19.10
CA ALA A 423 -0.74 -28.97 18.45
C ALA A 423 -0.51 -30.45 18.09
N ASP A 424 0.67 -30.80 17.58
CA ASP A 424 1.02 -32.18 17.25
C ASP A 424 1.05 -33.09 18.46
N LYS A 425 1.75 -32.66 19.52
CA LYS A 425 1.85 -33.43 20.77
C LYS A 425 0.49 -33.62 21.41
N TRP A 426 -0.36 -32.59 21.38
CA TRP A 426 -1.71 -32.66 21.92
C TRP A 426 -2.63 -33.56 21.09
N LEU A 427 -2.66 -33.43 19.77
CA LEU A 427 -3.46 -34.29 18.89
C LEU A 427 -3.08 -35.77 19.02
N LEU A 428 -1.78 -36.07 19.10
CA LEU A 428 -1.30 -37.43 19.33
C LEU A 428 -1.67 -37.95 20.72
N LYS A 429 -1.57 -37.12 21.76
CA LYS A 429 -1.95 -37.49 23.15
C LYS A 429 -3.44 -37.77 23.28
N GLU A 430 -4.27 -36.97 22.61
CA GLU A 430 -5.74 -37.06 22.63
C GLU A 430 -6.30 -38.07 21.60
N ASN A 431 -5.40 -38.70 20.83
CA ASN A 431 -5.68 -39.73 19.82
C ASN A 431 -6.59 -39.22 18.68
N LEU A 432 -6.30 -38.02 18.18
CA LEU A 432 -7.04 -37.31 17.13
C LEU A 432 -6.24 -37.24 15.81
N PRO A 433 -6.90 -37.15 14.64
CA PRO A 433 -6.22 -37.06 13.35
C PRO A 433 -5.34 -35.81 13.20
N LEU A 434 -4.11 -35.98 12.68
CA LEU A 434 -3.18 -34.87 12.39
C LEU A 434 -3.68 -33.88 11.33
N SER A 435 -4.74 -34.21 10.57
CA SER A 435 -5.39 -33.28 9.65
C SER A 435 -5.98 -32.05 10.37
N TYR A 436 -6.27 -32.16 11.66
CA TYR A 436 -6.71 -31.04 12.49
C TYR A 436 -5.55 -30.15 12.97
N ARG A 437 -4.28 -30.50 12.67
CA ARG A 437 -3.09 -29.72 13.09
C ARG A 437 -3.29 -28.24 12.83
N GLN A 438 -3.67 -27.88 11.60
CA GLN A 438 -3.80 -26.49 11.21
C GLN A 438 -4.91 -25.77 12.01
N GLN A 439 -6.05 -26.43 12.22
CA GLN A 439 -7.16 -25.88 12.99
C GLN A 439 -6.80 -25.71 14.49
N ILE A 440 -6.05 -26.65 15.08
CA ILE A 440 -5.62 -26.55 16.48
C ILE A 440 -4.50 -25.52 16.66
N VAL A 441 -3.58 -25.39 15.69
CA VAL A 441 -2.57 -24.32 15.70
C VAL A 441 -3.24 -22.96 15.64
N GLU A 442 -4.18 -22.77 14.72
CA GLU A 442 -4.99 -21.55 14.63
C GLU A 442 -5.76 -21.32 15.92
N PHE A 443 -6.31 -22.35 16.56
CA PHE A 443 -6.99 -22.21 17.84
C PHE A 443 -6.05 -21.81 19.00
N ILE A 444 -4.88 -22.44 19.14
CA ILE A 444 -3.89 -22.10 20.19
C ILE A 444 -3.49 -20.64 20.07
N LEU A 445 -3.07 -20.29 18.87
CA LEU A 445 -2.61 -18.97 18.54
C LEU A 445 -3.77 -17.94 18.70
N GLN A 446 -5.01 -18.27 18.33
CA GLN A 446 -6.12 -17.34 18.50
C GLN A 446 -6.39 -17.01 19.98
N ASN A 447 -6.21 -17.99 20.87
CA ASN A 447 -6.58 -17.87 22.28
C ASN A 447 -5.40 -17.51 23.20
N ALA A 448 -4.14 -17.73 22.81
CA ALA A 448 -2.95 -17.50 23.63
C ALA A 448 -2.47 -16.05 23.68
N GLY A 449 -3.20 -15.09 23.11
CA GLY A 449 -2.71 -13.71 22.99
C GLY A 449 -1.45 -13.55 22.10
N GLN A 450 -0.70 -14.63 21.83
CA GLN A 450 0.03 -14.82 20.58
C GLN A 450 -1.03 -15.03 19.51
N LYS A 451 -1.78 -13.98 19.18
CA LYS A 451 -2.69 -14.00 18.04
C LYS A 451 -2.02 -14.85 16.96
N SER A 452 -2.64 -15.99 16.65
CA SER A 452 -2.67 -16.37 15.25
C SER A 452 -3.41 -15.19 14.78
N ASN A 453 -2.67 -14.35 14.10
CA ASN A 453 -3.17 -13.96 12.83
C ASN A 453 -3.68 -15.26 12.17
N PRO A 454 -5.00 -15.54 12.09
CA PRO A 454 -5.47 -16.02 10.80
C PRO A 454 -4.91 -14.98 9.85
N PHE A 455 -3.96 -15.37 9.01
CA PHE A 455 -3.25 -14.51 8.04
C PHE A 455 -3.78 -13.09 8.10
N ASP A 456 -3.11 -12.23 8.87
CA ASP A 456 -3.44 -10.81 8.81
C ASP A 456 -3.25 -10.45 7.33
N PRO A 457 -4.30 -10.07 6.58
CA PRO A 457 -4.14 -9.65 5.20
C PRO A 457 -3.34 -8.34 5.10
N SER A 458 -2.92 -7.80 6.25
CA SER A 458 -2.00 -6.68 6.42
C SER A 458 -0.53 -7.07 6.61
N PHE A 459 -0.17 -8.36 6.77
CA PHE A 459 1.21 -8.78 6.52
C PHE A 459 1.42 -9.03 5.02
N ARG A 460 1.76 -7.94 4.33
CA ARG A 460 2.07 -7.92 2.90
C ARG A 460 3.58 -7.95 2.75
N ASP A 461 4.13 -9.07 2.32
CA ASP A 461 5.52 -9.10 1.86
C ASP A 461 5.68 -8.01 0.77
N PRO A 462 6.56 -7.03 0.99
CA PRO A 462 6.66 -5.89 0.12
C PRO A 462 7.04 -6.22 -1.31
N TYR A 463 7.60 -7.40 -1.55
CA TYR A 463 7.89 -7.89 -2.90
C TYR A 463 6.63 -8.44 -3.62
N THR A 464 5.72 -9.19 -2.97
CA THR A 464 4.60 -9.90 -3.64
C THR A 464 3.30 -9.11 -3.89
N GLY A 465 3.21 -7.88 -3.43
CA GLY A 465 2.32 -6.84 -3.94
C GLY A 465 0.79 -7.07 -4.03
N ALA A 466 0.07 -6.42 -3.11
CA ALA A 466 -1.31 -5.96 -3.34
C ALA A 466 -1.57 -4.62 -2.61
N SER A 467 -1.79 -3.55 -3.41
CA SER A 467 -2.51 -2.26 -3.22
C SER A 467 -2.29 -1.32 -2.01
N SER A 468 -1.35 -0.39 -2.18
CA SER A 468 -1.43 1.10 -2.26
C SER A 468 -2.35 1.96 -1.35
N TYR A 469 -1.74 2.97 -0.73
CA TYR A 469 -2.31 4.29 -0.37
C TYR A 469 -1.42 5.38 -0.98
N VAL A 470 -2.04 6.31 -1.72
CA VAL A 470 -1.40 7.45 -2.41
C VAL A 470 -1.68 8.75 -1.67
N PRO A 471 -0.66 9.60 -1.43
CA PRO A 471 -0.83 11.02 -1.75
C PRO A 471 0.41 11.66 -2.41
N GLY A 472 0.20 12.23 -3.61
CA GLY A 472 1.25 12.84 -4.42
C GLY A 472 1.49 14.36 -4.27
N GLY A 473 2.53 14.81 -4.97
CA GLY A 473 2.58 16.03 -5.80
C GLY A 473 2.74 17.42 -5.15
N THR A 474 3.98 17.92 -5.16
CA THR A 474 4.47 19.28 -4.82
C THR A 474 4.10 20.38 -5.84
N SER A 475 4.25 21.64 -5.42
CA SER A 475 4.19 22.87 -6.24
C SER A 475 5.47 23.70 -6.14
N ASN A 476 5.92 24.29 -7.25
CA ASN A 476 6.82 25.45 -7.26
C ASN A 476 5.99 26.75 -7.30
N VAL A 477 6.39 27.74 -6.49
CA VAL A 477 5.80 29.09 -6.42
C VAL A 477 6.87 30.11 -6.83
N SER A 478 6.60 30.84 -7.91
CA SER A 478 7.10 32.20 -8.09
C SER A 478 6.23 33.17 -7.29
N GLY A 479 6.88 34.08 -6.55
CA GLY A 479 6.30 34.97 -5.54
C GLY A 479 4.95 35.61 -5.89
N GLY A 480 3.96 35.25 -5.09
CA GLY A 480 2.62 35.84 -4.99
C GLY A 480 2.07 35.53 -3.58
N PRO A 481 1.02 36.23 -3.11
CA PRO A 481 0.52 36.07 -1.75
C PRO A 481 0.22 34.60 -1.44
N ALA A 482 0.67 34.12 -0.28
CA ALA A 482 0.67 32.71 0.12
C ALA A 482 -0.70 32.05 -0.15
N LYS A 483 -0.72 31.03 -1.01
CA LYS A 483 -1.93 30.26 -1.28
C LYS A 483 -2.28 29.40 -0.05
N PRO A 484 -3.55 29.36 0.35
CA PRO A 484 -3.99 28.53 1.46
C PRO A 484 -3.74 27.03 1.21
N ASN A 485 -3.33 26.32 2.26
CA ASN A 485 -3.13 24.88 2.24
C ASN A 485 -4.45 24.18 2.63
N PHE A 486 -4.94 23.28 1.79
CA PHE A 486 -6.18 22.53 2.01
C PHE A 486 -5.85 21.07 2.31
N LYS A 487 -6.55 20.45 3.27
CA LYS A 487 -6.24 19.10 3.74
C LYS A 487 -6.80 18.00 2.84
N HIS A 488 -8.01 18.20 2.31
CA HIS A 488 -8.79 17.16 1.61
C HIS A 488 -9.07 17.48 0.14
N ILE A 489 -8.92 18.75 -0.27
CA ILE A 489 -9.20 19.23 -1.63
C ILE A 489 -7.93 19.82 -2.28
N PRO A 490 -7.72 19.67 -3.59
CA PRO A 490 -8.59 18.98 -4.54
C PRO A 490 -8.33 17.46 -4.52
N LYS A 491 -9.36 16.66 -4.83
CA LYS A 491 -9.18 15.23 -5.03
C LYS A 491 -8.40 14.97 -6.32
N LYS A 492 -7.26 14.30 -6.18
CA LYS A 492 -6.48 13.77 -7.30
C LYS A 492 -6.73 12.25 -7.46
N GLY A 493 -7.08 11.83 -8.67
CA GLY A 493 -7.25 10.42 -9.04
C GLY A 493 -8.62 9.80 -8.72
N MET A 494 -8.89 8.66 -9.37
CA MET A 494 -10.18 7.95 -9.36
C MET A 494 -10.23 6.86 -8.27
N LEU A 495 -11.40 6.73 -7.64
CA LEU A 495 -11.72 5.66 -6.69
C LEU A 495 -12.35 4.46 -7.41
N ALA A 496 -12.26 3.27 -6.80
CA ALA A 496 -12.82 2.03 -7.34
C ALA A 496 -13.37 1.12 -6.24
N PHE A 497 -14.19 0.15 -6.64
CA PHE A 497 -14.70 -0.96 -5.83
C PHE A 497 -14.13 -2.27 -6.36
N ASP A 498 -13.05 -2.74 -5.76
CA ASP A 498 -12.21 -3.87 -6.21
C ASP A 498 -12.36 -5.15 -5.38
N GLY A 499 -13.11 -5.11 -4.27
CA GLY A 499 -13.48 -6.31 -3.51
C GLY A 499 -14.70 -7.03 -4.09
N ALA A 500 -14.67 -8.36 -4.21
CA ALA A 500 -15.81 -9.18 -4.64
C ALA A 500 -15.88 -10.52 -3.89
N GLN A 501 -17.10 -10.92 -3.50
CA GLN A 501 -17.37 -12.21 -2.86
C GLN A 501 -17.73 -13.25 -3.92
N PHE A 502 -16.73 -13.68 -4.70
CA PHE A 502 -16.93 -14.51 -5.89
C PHE A 502 -17.72 -15.81 -5.64
N ASP A 503 -17.50 -16.49 -4.50
CA ASP A 503 -18.24 -17.71 -4.18
C ASP A 503 -19.73 -17.43 -3.92
N GLY A 504 -20.04 -16.28 -3.29
CA GLY A 504 -21.41 -15.81 -3.12
C GLY A 504 -22.07 -15.44 -4.44
N ILE A 505 -21.33 -14.78 -5.35
CA ILE A 505 -21.80 -14.43 -6.70
C ILE A 505 -22.13 -15.70 -7.50
N VAL A 506 -21.20 -16.67 -7.54
CA VAL A 506 -21.38 -17.95 -8.25
C VAL A 506 -22.56 -18.72 -7.66
N LYS A 507 -22.67 -18.79 -6.34
CA LYS A 507 -23.81 -19.43 -5.67
C LYS A 507 -25.13 -18.80 -6.12
N LYS A 508 -25.20 -17.46 -6.17
CA LYS A 508 -26.43 -16.76 -6.59
C LYS A 508 -26.79 -17.00 -8.05
N ILE A 509 -25.80 -17.00 -8.95
CA ILE A 509 -26.03 -17.32 -10.36
C ILE A 509 -26.55 -18.76 -10.50
N THR A 510 -25.97 -19.71 -9.76
CA THR A 510 -26.42 -21.11 -9.76
C THR A 510 -27.85 -21.27 -9.23
N GLU A 511 -28.20 -20.56 -8.16
CA GLU A 511 -29.58 -20.51 -7.64
C GLU A 511 -30.56 -19.97 -8.68
N PHE A 512 -30.25 -18.85 -9.33
CA PHE A 512 -31.10 -18.27 -10.36
C PHE A 512 -31.21 -19.16 -11.59
N ASN A 513 -30.11 -19.76 -12.03
CA ASN A 513 -30.11 -20.70 -13.14
C ASN A 513 -31.00 -21.91 -12.85
N SER A 514 -30.97 -22.42 -11.61
CA SER A 514 -31.80 -23.56 -11.19
C SER A 514 -33.29 -23.19 -11.14
N ALA A 515 -33.62 -21.97 -10.71
CA ALA A 515 -34.98 -21.45 -10.75
C ALA A 515 -35.49 -21.32 -12.20
N LEU A 516 -34.67 -20.82 -13.12
CA LEU A 516 -35.01 -20.72 -14.54
C LEU A 516 -35.19 -22.09 -15.21
N LEU A 517 -34.38 -23.09 -14.84
CA LEU A 517 -34.52 -24.46 -15.33
C LEU A 517 -35.82 -25.14 -14.88
N SER A 518 -36.37 -24.70 -13.75
CA SER A 518 -37.61 -25.24 -13.17
C SER A 518 -38.87 -24.54 -13.71
N ASP A 519 -38.72 -23.48 -14.50
CA ASP A 519 -39.79 -22.69 -15.12
C ASP A 519 -39.83 -22.98 -16.63
N GLU A 520 -40.81 -23.77 -17.08
CA GLU A 520 -40.89 -24.21 -18.50
C GLU A 520 -40.96 -23.04 -19.49
N ASP A 521 -41.54 -21.90 -19.11
CA ASP A 521 -41.63 -20.72 -19.98
C ASP A 521 -40.28 -19.97 -20.07
N LYS A 522 -39.43 -20.09 -19.05
CA LYS A 522 -38.13 -19.39 -18.96
C LYS A 522 -36.90 -20.28 -19.14
N LYS A 523 -37.10 -21.58 -19.37
CA LYS A 523 -36.01 -22.54 -19.59
C LYS A 523 -35.07 -22.16 -20.74
N HIS A 524 -35.58 -21.48 -21.76
CA HIS A 524 -34.81 -21.07 -22.94
C HIS A 524 -33.73 -19.99 -22.65
N ILE A 525 -33.74 -19.33 -21.49
CA ILE A 525 -32.74 -18.33 -21.08
C ILE A 525 -31.75 -18.86 -20.01
N CYS A 526 -31.80 -20.15 -19.67
CA CYS A 526 -30.84 -20.74 -18.74
C CYS A 526 -29.43 -20.86 -19.35
N LEU A 527 -28.44 -21.04 -18.47
CA LEU A 527 -27.07 -21.39 -18.84
C LEU A 527 -27.03 -22.85 -19.30
N SER A 528 -26.41 -23.10 -20.46
CA SER A 528 -25.98 -24.44 -20.87
C SER A 528 -24.79 -24.92 -20.03
N GLU A 529 -24.52 -26.23 -20.03
CA GLU A 529 -23.35 -26.80 -19.32
C GLU A 529 -22.03 -26.15 -19.73
N LEU A 530 -21.86 -25.84 -21.03
CA LEU A 530 -20.68 -25.17 -21.55
C LEU A 530 -20.56 -23.73 -21.01
N GLU A 531 -21.67 -23.02 -20.87
CA GLU A 531 -21.69 -21.66 -20.32
C GLU A 531 -21.44 -21.65 -18.81
N VAL A 532 -21.88 -22.68 -18.08
CA VAL A 532 -21.53 -22.85 -16.65
C VAL A 532 -20.03 -23.08 -16.49
N LEU A 533 -19.43 -23.97 -17.28
CA LEU A 533 -17.97 -24.17 -17.29
C LEU A 533 -17.23 -22.88 -17.64
N ARG A 534 -17.78 -22.12 -18.60
CA ARG A 534 -17.20 -20.87 -19.03
C ARG A 534 -17.24 -19.80 -17.95
N LEU A 535 -18.37 -19.68 -17.25
CA LEU A 535 -18.50 -18.81 -16.08
C LEU A 535 -17.46 -19.17 -15.01
N GLY A 536 -17.24 -20.46 -14.77
CA GLY A 536 -16.16 -20.92 -13.88
C GLY A 536 -14.77 -20.44 -14.31
N ALA A 537 -14.47 -20.45 -15.61
CA ALA A 537 -13.20 -19.93 -16.14
C ALA A 537 -13.08 -18.40 -15.95
N ILE A 538 -14.15 -17.64 -16.22
CA ILE A 538 -14.21 -16.19 -15.97
C ILE A 538 -13.88 -15.90 -14.50
N ILE A 539 -14.53 -16.61 -13.57
CA ILE A 539 -14.33 -16.40 -12.13
C ILE A 539 -12.91 -16.78 -11.72
N LYS A 540 -12.34 -17.84 -12.28
CA LYS A 540 -10.94 -18.22 -12.02
C LYS A 540 -9.97 -17.10 -12.44
N VAL A 541 -10.16 -16.52 -13.62
CA VAL A 541 -9.36 -15.37 -14.09
C VAL A 541 -9.52 -14.18 -13.16
N LEU A 542 -10.76 -13.87 -12.74
CA LEU A 542 -11.02 -12.70 -11.91
C LEU A 542 -10.54 -12.84 -10.46
N LYS A 543 -10.53 -14.07 -9.90
CA LYS A 543 -9.98 -14.37 -8.57
C LYS A 543 -8.47 -14.22 -8.51
N ASP A 544 -7.78 -14.49 -9.63
CA ASP A 544 -6.32 -14.54 -9.69
C ASP A 544 -5.71 -13.18 -10.07
N THR A 545 -5.89 -12.20 -9.18
CA THR A 545 -5.54 -10.79 -9.45
C THR A 545 -4.06 -10.56 -9.72
N SER A 546 -3.17 -11.40 -9.16
CA SER A 546 -1.72 -11.37 -9.44
C SER A 546 -1.41 -11.65 -10.91
N HIS A 547 -2.26 -12.42 -11.60
CA HIS A 547 -2.06 -12.81 -13.00
C HIS A 547 -2.74 -11.90 -14.03
N TYR A 548 -3.41 -10.81 -13.64
CA TYR A 548 -4.12 -9.90 -14.56
C TYR A 548 -3.27 -9.36 -15.73
N HIS A 549 -1.94 -9.34 -15.57
CA HIS A 549 -0.97 -8.90 -16.58
C HIS A 549 -0.69 -9.98 -17.66
N THR A 550 -1.04 -11.24 -17.43
CA THR A 550 -0.84 -12.38 -18.34
C THR A 550 -2.12 -13.10 -18.72
N SER A 551 -3.14 -13.09 -17.86
CA SER A 551 -4.45 -13.66 -18.16
C SER A 551 -5.20 -12.84 -19.20
N LYS A 552 -6.05 -13.52 -19.96
CA LYS A 552 -6.85 -12.92 -21.03
C LYS A 552 -8.28 -13.43 -20.96
N PHE A 553 -9.19 -12.62 -21.48
CA PHE A 553 -10.57 -13.01 -21.75
C PHE A 553 -10.70 -13.37 -23.21
N ALA A 554 -11.42 -14.46 -23.50
CA ALA A 554 -11.87 -14.70 -24.86
C ALA A 554 -13.10 -13.82 -25.16
N ASP A 555 -13.32 -13.47 -26.44
CA ASP A 555 -14.49 -12.66 -26.83
C ASP A 555 -15.81 -13.36 -26.42
N VAL A 556 -15.83 -14.71 -26.41
CA VAL A 556 -16.98 -15.50 -25.95
C VAL A 556 -17.27 -15.36 -24.45
N ASP A 557 -16.27 -15.00 -23.65
CA ASP A 557 -16.41 -14.83 -22.20
C ASP A 557 -17.22 -13.57 -21.91
N ILE A 558 -16.87 -12.47 -22.58
CA ILE A 558 -17.59 -11.20 -22.47
C ILE A 558 -18.96 -11.30 -23.14
N ALA A 559 -19.06 -11.97 -24.30
CA ALA A 559 -20.33 -12.21 -24.96
C ALA A 559 -21.31 -12.99 -24.07
N LEU A 560 -20.83 -13.95 -23.27
CA LEU A 560 -21.66 -14.65 -22.29
C LEU A 560 -22.20 -13.70 -21.21
N LEU A 561 -21.35 -12.84 -20.63
CA LEU A 561 -21.80 -11.88 -19.61
C LEU A 561 -22.85 -10.92 -20.20
N LEU A 562 -22.61 -10.40 -21.40
CA LEU A 562 -23.57 -9.52 -22.10
C LEU A 562 -24.87 -10.24 -22.45
N LYS A 563 -24.82 -11.51 -22.89
CA LYS A 563 -25.99 -12.35 -23.13
C LYS A 563 -26.85 -12.43 -21.86
N LEU A 564 -26.25 -12.70 -20.72
CA LEU A 564 -26.97 -12.82 -19.44
C LEU A 564 -27.60 -11.49 -19.01
N LEU A 565 -26.89 -10.37 -19.16
CA LEU A 565 -27.45 -9.04 -18.88
C LEU A 565 -28.68 -8.73 -19.74
N HIS A 566 -28.68 -9.18 -21.00
CA HIS A 566 -29.79 -8.98 -21.92
C HIS A 566 -30.96 -9.93 -21.63
N SER A 567 -30.69 -11.23 -21.45
CA SER A 567 -31.73 -12.28 -21.43
C SER A 567 -32.36 -12.51 -20.06
N TRP A 568 -31.62 -12.36 -18.96
CA TRP A 568 -32.13 -12.66 -17.62
C TRP A 568 -33.06 -11.56 -17.12
N PRO A 569 -34.13 -11.85 -16.35
CA PRO A 569 -35.01 -10.84 -15.77
C PRO A 569 -34.25 -9.83 -14.89
N PRO A 570 -34.73 -8.57 -14.73
CA PRO A 570 -34.04 -7.58 -13.89
C PRO A 570 -33.86 -8.05 -12.44
N THR A 571 -34.72 -8.92 -11.93
CA THR A 571 -34.60 -9.53 -10.59
C THR A 571 -33.38 -10.44 -10.43
N MET A 572 -32.70 -10.82 -11.52
CA MET A 572 -31.63 -11.83 -11.52
C MET A 572 -30.27 -11.33 -12.02
N ILE A 573 -30.17 -10.10 -12.55
CA ILE A 573 -28.96 -9.64 -13.25
C ILE A 573 -27.85 -9.07 -12.35
N PHE A 574 -28.14 -8.65 -11.12
CA PHE A 574 -27.10 -8.05 -10.24
C PHE A 574 -25.81 -8.89 -10.08
N PRO A 575 -25.82 -10.23 -9.99
CA PRO A 575 -24.59 -11.00 -9.85
C PRO A 575 -23.74 -10.96 -11.13
N VAL A 576 -24.38 -10.84 -12.30
CA VAL A 576 -23.70 -10.69 -13.59
C VAL A 576 -23.04 -9.32 -13.69
N ILE A 577 -23.73 -8.27 -13.24
CA ILE A 577 -23.17 -6.91 -13.13
C ILE A 577 -22.00 -6.91 -12.13
N ASP A 578 -22.10 -7.69 -11.04
CA ASP A 578 -21.04 -7.84 -10.03
C ASP A 578 -19.76 -8.49 -10.59
N ILE A 579 -19.90 -9.44 -11.54
CA ILE A 579 -18.78 -9.98 -12.32
C ILE A 579 -18.23 -8.93 -13.30
N LEU A 580 -19.12 -8.22 -14.00
CA LEU A 580 -18.71 -7.24 -15.01
C LEU A 580 -17.92 -6.09 -14.40
N ARG A 581 -18.27 -5.62 -13.18
CA ARG A 581 -17.50 -4.57 -12.50
C ARG A 581 -16.07 -4.99 -12.14
N MET A 582 -15.83 -6.27 -11.94
CA MET A 582 -14.48 -6.81 -11.73
C MET A 582 -13.76 -6.98 -13.07
N THR A 583 -14.51 -7.38 -14.10
CA THR A 583 -13.99 -7.52 -15.47
C THR A 583 -13.44 -6.21 -16.02
N VAL A 584 -14.08 -5.07 -15.75
CA VAL A 584 -13.56 -3.76 -16.17
C VAL A 584 -12.32 -3.29 -15.40
N LEU A 585 -11.98 -3.91 -14.27
CA LEU A 585 -10.71 -3.66 -13.57
C LEU A 585 -9.57 -4.51 -14.13
N HIS A 586 -9.89 -5.62 -14.80
CA HIS A 586 -8.90 -6.44 -15.50
C HIS A 586 -8.48 -5.76 -16.81
N PRO A 587 -7.18 -5.52 -17.10
CA PRO A 587 -6.74 -4.80 -18.28
C PRO A 587 -7.21 -5.40 -19.62
N ASP A 588 -7.08 -6.72 -19.79
CA ASP A 588 -7.58 -7.42 -20.98
C ASP A 588 -9.12 -7.45 -21.03
N GLY A 589 -9.79 -7.84 -19.94
CA GLY A 589 -11.26 -7.84 -19.85
C GLY A 589 -11.89 -6.48 -20.18
N ALA A 590 -11.29 -5.39 -19.71
CA ALA A 590 -11.70 -4.03 -20.05
C ALA A 590 -11.54 -3.75 -21.56
N LYS A 591 -10.41 -4.13 -22.17
CA LYS A 591 -10.22 -3.95 -23.62
C LYS A 591 -11.19 -4.79 -24.45
N VAL A 592 -11.47 -6.02 -24.05
CA VAL A 592 -12.42 -6.91 -24.76
C VAL A 592 -13.83 -6.33 -24.65
N LEU A 593 -14.26 -5.91 -23.46
CA LEU A 593 -15.57 -5.27 -23.27
C LEU A 593 -15.72 -4.00 -24.10
N GLN A 594 -14.68 -3.16 -24.19
CA GLN A 594 -14.71 -1.93 -24.97
C GLN A 594 -15.08 -2.15 -26.44
N LYS A 595 -14.77 -3.32 -27.03
CA LYS A 595 -15.14 -3.64 -28.42
C LYS A 595 -16.65 -3.59 -28.64
N HIS A 596 -17.44 -3.81 -27.58
CA HIS A 596 -18.89 -3.81 -27.62
C HIS A 596 -19.51 -2.41 -27.41
N PHE A 597 -18.70 -1.34 -27.27
CA PHE A 597 -19.17 0.04 -27.03
C PHE A 597 -19.11 0.94 -28.27
N LYS A 598 -18.91 0.37 -29.47
CA LYS A 598 -18.65 1.14 -30.70
C LYS A 598 -19.81 1.19 -31.71
N ASP A 599 -20.85 0.39 -31.52
CA ASP A 599 -22.00 0.32 -32.42
C ASP A 599 -23.26 0.92 -31.76
N ASP A 600 -24.32 1.21 -32.52
CA ASP A 600 -25.62 1.77 -32.07
C ASP A 600 -26.39 0.91 -31.04
N ASN A 601 -25.77 -0.14 -30.51
CA ASN A 601 -26.32 -1.10 -29.57
C ASN A 601 -25.49 -1.15 -28.27
N ASP A 602 -25.47 -0.04 -27.54
CA ASP A 602 -24.77 0.09 -26.25
C ASP A 602 -25.49 -0.73 -25.16
N MET A 603 -25.10 -2.00 -25.05
CA MET A 603 -25.69 -2.94 -24.11
C MET A 603 -25.52 -2.50 -22.64
N LEU A 604 -24.48 -1.72 -22.34
CA LEU A 604 -24.23 -1.29 -20.97
C LEU A 604 -25.20 -0.17 -20.57
N MET A 605 -25.41 0.82 -21.44
CA MET A 605 -26.45 1.83 -21.21
C MET A 605 -27.84 1.21 -21.19
N GLU A 606 -28.12 0.25 -22.06
CA GLU A 606 -29.39 -0.47 -22.03
C GLU A 606 -29.60 -1.22 -20.71
N THR A 607 -28.54 -1.84 -20.18
CA THR A 607 -28.57 -2.46 -18.84
C THR A 607 -28.86 -1.42 -17.77
N PHE A 608 -28.26 -0.23 -17.84
CA PHE A 608 -28.52 0.85 -16.89
C PHE A 608 -29.98 1.32 -16.94
N ARG A 609 -30.54 1.61 -18.12
CA ARG A 609 -31.96 1.94 -18.29
C ARG A 609 -32.87 0.87 -17.69
N ARG A 610 -32.52 -0.39 -17.90
CA ARG A 610 -33.30 -1.54 -17.41
C ARG A 610 -33.29 -1.67 -15.89
N VAL A 611 -32.18 -1.34 -15.23
CA VAL A 611 -32.09 -1.41 -13.76
C VAL A 611 -32.60 -0.17 -13.04
N THR A 612 -32.65 0.97 -13.74
CA THR A 612 -33.17 2.25 -13.23
C THR A 612 -34.61 2.54 -13.69
N GLY A 613 -35.21 1.66 -14.47
CA GLY A 613 -36.61 1.75 -14.92
C GLY A 613 -37.63 1.48 -13.81
N ASP A 614 -38.81 1.00 -14.17
CA ASP A 614 -39.91 0.81 -13.23
C ASP A 614 -39.57 -0.24 -12.16
N ASN A 615 -39.62 0.17 -10.88
CA ASN A 615 -39.29 -0.62 -9.68
C ASN A 615 -37.82 -1.05 -9.58
N PRO A 616 -36.89 -0.10 -9.37
CA PRO A 616 -35.47 -0.42 -9.28
C PRO A 616 -35.13 -1.23 -8.02
N LEU A 617 -34.30 -2.25 -8.19
CA LEU A 617 -33.85 -3.11 -7.08
C LEU A 617 -32.52 -2.63 -6.53
N ALA A 618 -32.41 -2.49 -5.21
CA ALA A 618 -31.20 -2.01 -4.56
C ALA A 618 -29.91 -2.78 -4.94
N PRO A 619 -29.90 -4.13 -5.09
CA PRO A 619 -28.72 -4.86 -5.55
C PRO A 619 -28.29 -4.48 -6.98
N ASN A 620 -29.24 -4.26 -7.89
CA ASN A 620 -28.94 -3.84 -9.26
C ASN A 620 -28.35 -2.44 -9.29
N LEU A 621 -28.98 -1.49 -8.58
CA LEU A 621 -28.47 -0.13 -8.47
C LEU A 621 -27.05 -0.12 -7.89
N LEU A 622 -26.81 -0.87 -6.82
CA LEU A 622 -25.52 -0.92 -6.15
C LEU A 622 -24.43 -1.46 -7.06
N THR A 623 -24.66 -2.61 -7.70
CA THR A 623 -23.67 -3.23 -8.58
C THR A 623 -23.43 -2.40 -9.84
N SER A 624 -24.46 -1.72 -10.37
CA SER A 624 -24.35 -0.85 -11.55
C SER A 624 -23.56 0.42 -11.27
N ILE A 625 -23.82 1.11 -10.15
CA ILE A 625 -23.06 2.30 -9.78
C ILE A 625 -21.59 1.93 -9.51
N ARG A 626 -21.32 0.77 -8.90
CA ARG A 626 -19.96 0.26 -8.73
C ARG A 626 -19.29 -0.07 -10.06
N LEU A 627 -20.03 -0.62 -11.02
CA LEU A 627 -19.56 -0.85 -12.39
C LEU A 627 -19.17 0.48 -13.06
N VAL A 628 -20.07 1.48 -13.05
CA VAL A 628 -19.77 2.83 -13.58
C VAL A 628 -18.52 3.41 -12.91
N THR A 629 -18.45 3.33 -11.58
CA THR A 629 -17.31 3.82 -10.80
C THR A 629 -16.00 3.17 -11.25
N ASN A 630 -15.99 1.86 -11.50
CA ASN A 630 -14.79 1.13 -11.92
C ASN A 630 -14.37 1.45 -13.36
N LEU A 631 -15.28 1.88 -14.25
CA LEU A 631 -14.93 2.31 -15.61
C LEU A 631 -13.93 3.48 -15.60
N PHE A 632 -14.00 4.38 -14.61
CA PHE A 632 -13.08 5.52 -14.49
C PHE A 632 -11.60 5.10 -14.36
N LYS A 633 -11.31 3.87 -13.92
CA LYS A 633 -9.93 3.37 -13.78
C LYS A 633 -9.22 3.18 -15.11
N ASN A 634 -9.95 3.12 -16.23
CA ASN A 634 -9.36 3.01 -17.56
C ASN A 634 -9.66 4.27 -18.37
N SER A 635 -8.60 4.99 -18.76
CA SER A 635 -8.72 6.27 -19.47
C SER A 635 -9.46 6.17 -20.81
N PHE A 636 -9.42 5.01 -21.47
CA PHE A 636 -10.13 4.79 -22.73
C PHE A 636 -11.66 4.69 -22.59
N TYR A 637 -12.21 4.58 -21.36
CA TYR A 637 -13.65 4.72 -21.11
C TYR A 637 -14.07 6.16 -20.82
N HIS A 638 -13.13 7.09 -20.61
CA HIS A 638 -13.46 8.47 -20.24
C HIS A 638 -14.32 9.17 -21.30
N SER A 639 -14.01 8.99 -22.59
CA SER A 639 -14.85 9.54 -23.67
C SER A 639 -16.28 8.99 -23.66
N TRP A 640 -16.44 7.71 -23.32
CA TRP A 640 -17.75 7.07 -23.20
C TRP A 640 -18.53 7.60 -21.98
N LEU A 641 -17.86 7.71 -20.83
CA LEU A 641 -18.43 8.28 -19.61
C LEU A 641 -18.89 9.73 -19.80
N LEU A 642 -18.11 10.54 -20.53
CA LEU A 642 -18.49 11.91 -20.86
C LEU A 642 -19.69 11.95 -21.81
N LYS A 643 -19.70 11.10 -22.84
CA LYS A 643 -20.81 10.99 -23.81
C LYS A 643 -22.13 10.65 -23.11
N HIS A 644 -22.11 9.74 -22.14
CA HIS A 644 -23.31 9.26 -21.44
C HIS A 644 -23.54 9.90 -20.07
N ARG A 645 -22.78 10.94 -19.71
CA ARG A 645 -22.81 11.57 -18.38
C ARG A 645 -24.22 11.91 -17.92
N ASN A 646 -24.97 12.70 -18.70
CA ASN A 646 -26.28 13.20 -18.29
C ASN A 646 -27.24 12.02 -18.04
N GLU A 647 -27.29 11.07 -18.97
CA GLU A 647 -28.13 9.88 -18.85
C GLU A 647 -27.77 9.02 -17.62
N ILE A 648 -26.48 8.84 -17.32
CA ILE A 648 -26.03 8.09 -16.14
C ILE A 648 -26.36 8.84 -14.84
N LEU A 649 -26.10 10.14 -14.77
CA LEU A 649 -26.39 10.95 -13.58
C LEU A 649 -27.89 10.99 -13.29
N ASP A 650 -28.72 11.18 -14.32
CA ASP A 650 -30.17 11.21 -14.21
C ASP A 650 -30.71 9.85 -13.77
N ALA A 651 -30.24 8.76 -14.38
CA ALA A 651 -30.68 7.40 -14.09
C ALA A 651 -30.44 7.00 -12.62
N PHE A 652 -29.35 7.46 -12.01
CA PHE A 652 -29.00 7.12 -10.63
C PHE A 652 -29.33 8.22 -9.60
N SER A 653 -29.88 9.37 -10.00
CA SER A 653 -30.19 10.51 -9.12
C SER A 653 -31.02 10.14 -7.88
N ASN A 654 -32.06 9.30 -8.06
CA ASN A 654 -32.95 8.86 -6.98
C ASN A 654 -32.25 8.09 -5.85
N VAL A 655 -31.05 7.56 -6.10
CA VAL A 655 -30.23 6.85 -5.10
C VAL A 655 -29.92 7.72 -3.90
N ASN A 656 -29.80 9.04 -4.11
CA ASN A 656 -29.51 9.98 -3.03
C ASN A 656 -30.49 9.82 -1.86
N THR A 657 -31.76 9.52 -2.14
CA THR A 657 -32.82 9.34 -1.12
C THR A 657 -32.91 7.93 -0.52
N SER A 658 -32.06 6.99 -0.96
CA SER A 658 -32.12 5.61 -0.50
C SER A 658 -31.66 5.47 0.96
N PRO A 659 -32.35 4.67 1.81
CA PRO A 659 -31.88 4.37 3.16
C PRO A 659 -30.66 3.42 3.17
N ASN A 660 -30.24 2.90 2.03
CA ASN A 660 -29.13 1.96 1.93
C ASN A 660 -27.78 2.69 1.89
N LYS A 661 -27.07 2.67 3.02
CA LYS A 661 -25.73 3.29 3.16
C LYS A 661 -24.73 2.87 2.09
N ASN A 662 -24.72 1.60 1.67
CA ASN A 662 -23.80 1.13 0.64
C ASN A 662 -24.11 1.77 -0.73
N LEU A 663 -25.39 2.02 -1.00
CA LEU A 663 -25.85 2.63 -2.23
C LEU A 663 -25.52 4.12 -2.26
N GLN A 664 -25.74 4.82 -1.14
CA GLN A 664 -25.35 6.21 -0.95
C GLN A 664 -23.83 6.40 -1.10
N LEU A 665 -23.03 5.50 -0.51
CA LEU A 665 -21.57 5.53 -0.63
C LEU A 665 -21.12 5.31 -2.08
N ALA A 666 -21.71 4.33 -2.77
CA ALA A 666 -21.41 4.08 -4.18
C ALA A 666 -21.74 5.29 -5.06
N TYR A 667 -22.91 5.91 -4.86
CA TYR A 667 -23.32 7.09 -5.61
C TYR A 667 -22.41 8.29 -5.35
N SER A 668 -22.12 8.59 -4.09
CA SER A 668 -21.20 9.68 -3.71
C SER A 668 -19.79 9.48 -4.30
N THR A 669 -19.36 8.23 -4.42
CA THR A 669 -18.08 7.87 -5.07
C THR A 669 -18.10 8.13 -6.57
N MET A 670 -19.20 7.77 -7.25
CA MET A 670 -19.38 8.03 -8.67
C MET A 670 -19.40 9.54 -8.96
N ILE A 671 -20.11 10.33 -8.14
CA ILE A 671 -20.14 11.80 -8.21
C ILE A 671 -18.74 12.38 -8.06
N LEU A 672 -17.95 11.92 -7.07
CA LEU A 672 -16.57 12.37 -6.88
C LEU A 672 -15.66 12.02 -8.08
N ASN A 673 -15.77 10.82 -8.64
CA ASN A 673 -15.00 10.45 -9.83
C ASN A 673 -15.37 11.30 -11.05
N TYR A 674 -16.66 11.61 -11.24
CA TYR A 674 -17.08 12.54 -12.28
C TYR A 674 -16.52 13.95 -12.04
N ALA A 675 -16.53 14.46 -10.81
CA ALA A 675 -15.92 15.75 -10.49
C ALA A 675 -14.45 15.80 -10.93
N VAL A 676 -13.67 14.78 -10.58
CA VAL A 676 -12.25 14.67 -10.99
C VAL A 676 -12.12 14.63 -12.51
N LEU A 677 -12.92 13.81 -13.21
CA LEU A 677 -12.86 13.70 -14.66
C LEU A 677 -13.22 15.02 -15.37
N LEU A 678 -14.26 15.69 -14.90
CA LEU A 678 -14.78 16.91 -15.55
C LEU A 678 -13.89 18.12 -15.28
N ILE A 679 -13.17 18.15 -14.15
CA ILE A 679 -12.08 19.09 -13.90
C ILE A 679 -10.97 18.87 -14.92
N GLU A 680 -10.50 17.62 -15.08
CA GLU A 680 -9.44 17.28 -16.04
C GLU A 680 -9.83 17.65 -17.48
N LYS A 681 -11.10 17.45 -17.87
CA LYS A 681 -11.61 17.75 -19.20
C LYS A 681 -12.11 19.18 -19.39
N LYS A 682 -12.10 20.02 -18.35
CA LYS A 682 -12.57 21.41 -18.36
C LYS A 682 -14.00 21.57 -18.89
N ASP A 683 -14.89 20.66 -18.50
CA ASP A 683 -16.28 20.63 -18.92
C ASP A 683 -17.18 21.34 -17.90
N GLU A 684 -17.40 22.64 -18.09
CA GLU A 684 -18.14 23.50 -17.14
C GLU A 684 -19.61 23.05 -16.94
N GLU A 685 -20.31 22.67 -18.01
CA GLU A 685 -21.70 22.19 -17.93
C GLU A 685 -21.78 20.92 -17.08
N GLY A 686 -20.89 19.95 -17.36
CA GLY A 686 -20.83 18.74 -16.56
C GLY A 686 -20.46 19.00 -15.11
N GLN A 687 -19.51 19.90 -14.87
CA GLN A 687 -19.13 20.28 -13.51
C GLN A 687 -20.31 20.90 -12.75
N SER A 688 -21.17 21.68 -13.42
CA SER A 688 -22.36 22.26 -12.80
C SER A 688 -23.40 21.19 -12.42
N HIS A 689 -23.62 20.20 -13.30
CA HIS A 689 -24.53 19.08 -12.99
C HIS A 689 -24.03 18.25 -11.81
N VAL A 690 -22.72 17.94 -11.77
CA VAL A 690 -22.12 17.16 -10.68
C VAL A 690 -22.06 17.95 -9.38
N LEU A 691 -21.86 19.26 -9.46
CA LEU A 691 -21.95 20.16 -8.30
C LEU A 691 -23.35 20.09 -7.68
N SER A 692 -24.41 20.20 -8.49
CA SER A 692 -25.80 20.09 -8.00
C SER A 692 -26.02 18.76 -7.26
N ALA A 693 -25.64 17.63 -7.88
CA ALA A 693 -25.77 16.32 -7.25
C ALA A 693 -24.96 16.21 -5.95
N ALA A 694 -23.74 16.77 -5.90
CA ALA A 694 -22.91 16.76 -4.70
C ALA A 694 -23.50 17.61 -3.57
N LEU A 695 -24.10 18.76 -3.88
CA LEU A 695 -24.79 19.62 -2.90
C LEU A 695 -25.99 18.90 -2.29
N GLU A 696 -26.83 18.27 -3.12
CA GLU A 696 -27.99 17.49 -2.65
C GLU A 696 -27.59 16.32 -1.72
N ILE A 697 -26.41 15.71 -1.94
CA ILE A 697 -25.88 14.67 -1.04
C ILE A 697 -25.41 15.32 0.28
N ALA A 698 -24.68 16.43 0.20
CA ALA A 698 -24.08 17.08 1.37
C ALA A 698 -25.12 17.66 2.36
N GLU A 699 -26.29 18.07 1.86
CA GLU A 699 -27.38 18.64 2.68
C GLU A 699 -28.12 17.60 3.53
N GLN A 700 -27.95 16.30 3.26
CA GLN A 700 -28.64 15.26 4.03
C GLN A 700 -28.17 15.18 5.47
N GLU A 701 -29.12 15.16 6.41
CA GLU A 701 -28.85 15.13 7.86
C GLU A 701 -28.36 13.75 8.35
N ASN A 702 -28.97 12.67 7.88
CA ASN A 702 -28.74 11.30 8.36
C ASN A 702 -27.85 10.46 7.43
N LEU A 703 -27.00 11.12 6.65
CA LEU A 703 -26.12 10.46 5.69
C LEU A 703 -24.90 9.85 6.40
N ASP A 704 -24.46 8.70 5.90
CA ASP A 704 -23.21 8.07 6.33
C ASP A 704 -22.00 9.01 6.13
N VAL A 705 -21.06 8.97 7.08
CA VAL A 705 -19.90 9.86 7.14
C VAL A 705 -19.07 9.82 5.86
N ASP A 706 -18.75 8.63 5.34
CA ASP A 706 -17.90 8.53 4.16
C ASP A 706 -18.60 8.99 2.88
N SER A 707 -19.93 8.86 2.82
CA SER A 707 -20.74 9.36 1.71
C SER A 707 -20.76 10.90 1.70
N LYS A 708 -21.06 11.50 2.86
CA LYS A 708 -21.07 12.95 3.04
C LYS A 708 -19.69 13.57 2.80
N PHE A 709 -18.63 12.89 3.26
CA PHE A 709 -17.25 13.30 3.03
C PHE A 709 -16.93 13.35 1.52
N ARG A 710 -17.27 12.31 0.74
CA ARG A 710 -17.01 12.28 -0.71
C ARG A 710 -17.72 13.40 -1.46
N ALA A 711 -18.97 13.70 -1.07
CA ALA A 711 -19.71 14.82 -1.65
C ALA A 711 -19.07 16.18 -1.36
N LEU A 712 -18.65 16.42 -0.10
CA LEU A 712 -17.95 17.65 0.29
C LEU A 712 -16.61 17.78 -0.44
N VAL A 713 -15.83 16.70 -0.55
CA VAL A 713 -14.59 16.70 -1.33
C VAL A 713 -14.86 17.00 -2.81
N ALA A 714 -15.94 16.48 -3.39
CA ALA A 714 -16.32 16.78 -4.77
C ALA A 714 -16.65 18.27 -4.95
N ILE A 715 -17.47 18.85 -4.05
CA ILE A 715 -17.79 20.29 -4.03
C ILE A 715 -16.51 21.13 -3.95
N GLY A 716 -15.65 20.88 -2.96
CA GLY A 716 -14.45 21.67 -2.78
C GLY A 716 -13.45 21.51 -3.94
N SER A 717 -13.35 20.31 -4.54
CA SER A 717 -12.51 20.10 -5.72
C SER A 717 -13.02 20.88 -6.94
N LEU A 718 -14.34 20.85 -7.19
CA LEU A 718 -15.00 21.60 -8.26
C LEU A 718 -14.88 23.12 -8.08
N MET A 719 -14.89 23.59 -6.83
CA MET A 719 -14.69 25.01 -6.53
C MET A 719 -13.22 25.45 -6.67
N LEU A 720 -12.27 24.57 -6.36
CA LEU A 720 -10.84 24.92 -6.31
C LEU A 720 -10.18 24.82 -7.70
N ASP A 721 -10.35 23.68 -8.36
CA ASP A 721 -9.71 23.38 -9.64
C ASP A 721 -10.70 23.39 -10.81
N GLY A 722 -12.00 23.43 -10.53
CA GLY A 722 -13.05 23.53 -11.54
C GLY A 722 -13.41 24.97 -11.95
N LEU A 723 -14.41 25.07 -12.80
CA LEU A 723 -14.93 26.29 -13.42
C LEU A 723 -16.20 26.79 -12.73
N VAL A 724 -16.68 26.08 -11.71
CA VAL A 724 -18.03 26.26 -11.13
C VAL A 724 -18.02 26.90 -9.74
N LYS A 725 -16.92 27.53 -9.31
CA LYS A 725 -16.83 28.21 -8.00
C LYS A 725 -17.94 29.25 -7.80
N ARG A 726 -18.24 30.07 -8.82
CA ARG A 726 -19.30 31.09 -8.75
C ARG A 726 -20.68 30.46 -8.60
N ILE A 727 -20.95 29.41 -9.37
CA ILE A 727 -22.19 28.64 -9.30
C ILE A 727 -22.36 28.06 -7.88
N ALA A 728 -21.30 27.50 -7.29
CA ALA A 728 -21.34 26.98 -5.93
C ALA A 728 -21.65 28.07 -4.89
N LEU A 729 -21.13 29.29 -5.07
CA LEU A 729 -21.43 30.41 -4.19
C LEU A 729 -22.90 30.86 -4.31
N ASP A 730 -23.46 30.84 -5.52
CA ASP A 730 -24.89 31.13 -5.75
C ASP A 730 -25.82 30.10 -5.09
N PHE A 731 -25.35 28.86 -4.92
CA PHE A 731 -26.02 27.80 -4.15
C PHE A 731 -25.75 27.84 -2.64
N GLU A 732 -25.24 28.95 -2.10
CA GLU A 732 -25.00 29.13 -0.66
C GLU A 732 -24.13 28.03 -0.02
N VAL A 733 -23.13 27.54 -0.77
CA VAL A 733 -22.18 26.50 -0.27
C VAL A 733 -21.48 26.89 1.03
N ASP A 734 -21.46 28.18 1.38
CA ASP A 734 -20.96 28.68 2.66
C ASP A 734 -21.74 28.13 3.86
N LYS A 735 -23.06 27.92 3.73
CA LYS A 735 -23.90 27.33 4.78
C LYS A 735 -23.55 25.85 4.98
N ILE A 736 -23.40 25.12 3.87
CA ILE A 736 -22.99 23.71 3.89
C ILE A 736 -21.60 23.56 4.52
N ALA A 737 -20.64 24.41 4.14
CA ALA A 737 -19.29 24.40 4.69
C ALA A 737 -19.27 24.69 6.21
N LYS A 738 -20.02 25.69 6.68
CA LYS A 738 -20.16 26.00 8.11
C LYS A 738 -20.79 24.84 8.87
N GLY A 739 -21.87 24.25 8.34
CA GLY A 739 -22.53 23.09 8.93
C GLY A 739 -21.58 21.89 9.06
N ALA A 740 -20.87 21.56 7.96
CA ALA A 740 -19.88 20.50 7.95
C ALA A 740 -18.74 20.74 8.95
N LYS A 741 -18.21 21.97 9.01
CA LYS A 741 -17.15 22.35 9.95
C LYS A 741 -17.51 22.12 11.42
N THR A 742 -18.78 22.29 11.78
CA THR A 742 -19.28 22.05 13.15
C THR A 742 -19.57 20.58 13.46
N SER A 743 -19.35 19.67 12.51
CA SER A 743 -19.52 18.24 12.72
C SER A 743 -18.60 17.72 13.83
N LYS A 744 -19.10 16.74 14.60
CA LYS A 744 -18.28 15.97 15.56
C LYS A 744 -17.33 14.99 14.88
N ASP A 745 -17.60 14.66 13.61
CA ASP A 745 -16.71 13.82 12.82
C ASP A 745 -15.56 14.66 12.24
N ALA A 746 -14.33 14.26 12.56
CA ALA A 746 -13.13 15.01 12.18
C ALA A 746 -12.98 15.17 10.66
N LYS A 747 -13.29 14.15 9.86
CA LYS A 747 -13.13 14.24 8.39
C LYS A 747 -14.11 15.26 7.80
N ILE A 748 -15.37 15.24 8.27
CA ILE A 748 -16.41 16.19 7.84
C ILE A 748 -16.07 17.61 8.29
N SER A 749 -15.60 17.76 9.53
CA SER A 749 -15.20 19.06 10.08
C SER A 749 -14.05 19.68 9.28
N GLU A 750 -13.04 18.88 8.96
CA GLU A 750 -11.86 19.32 8.23
C GLU A 750 -12.16 19.70 6.78
N VAL A 751 -12.90 18.88 6.02
CA VAL A 751 -13.29 19.25 4.65
C VAL A 751 -14.25 20.45 4.64
N GLY A 752 -15.09 20.59 5.66
CA GLY A 752 -15.92 21.79 5.85
C GLY A 752 -15.06 23.05 6.06
N ALA A 753 -13.97 22.95 6.82
CA ALA A 753 -13.02 24.04 7.01
C ALA A 753 -12.27 24.39 5.72
N ASP A 754 -11.88 23.39 4.92
CA ASP A 754 -11.25 23.61 3.60
C ASP A 754 -12.18 24.41 2.67
N ILE A 755 -13.45 23.99 2.56
CA ILE A 755 -14.44 24.68 1.70
C ILE A 755 -14.72 26.09 2.23
N GLU A 756 -14.85 26.28 3.55
CA GLU A 756 -15.07 27.60 4.14
C GLU A 756 -13.90 28.56 3.83
N MET A 757 -12.66 28.05 3.83
CA MET A 757 -11.48 28.82 3.47
C MET A 757 -11.49 29.19 1.98
N LEU A 758 -12.02 28.32 1.13
CA LEU A 758 -12.16 28.54 -0.31
C LEU A 758 -13.24 29.57 -0.66
N VAL A 759 -14.36 29.57 0.08
CA VAL A 759 -15.44 30.58 -0.04
C VAL A 759 -14.92 31.98 0.24
N LYS A 760 -14.00 32.13 1.21
CA LYS A 760 -13.43 33.43 1.62
C LYS A 760 -12.37 33.96 0.66
N GLN A 761 -11.94 33.16 -0.32
CA GLN A 761 -11.00 33.62 -1.33
C GLN A 761 -11.74 34.34 -2.46
N PRO A 762 -11.21 35.47 -2.96
CA PRO A 762 -11.80 36.22 -4.06
C PRO A 762 -11.92 35.41 -5.36
#